data_AF-A0A9D6Q837-F1
#
_entry.id   AF-A0A9D6Q837-F1
#
_cell.length_a   1.000
_cell.length_b   1.000
_cell.length_c   1.000
_cell.angle_alpha   90.00
_cell.angle_beta   90.00
_cell.angle_gamma   90.00
#
_symmetry.space_group_name_H-M   'P 1'
#
loop_
_entity.id
_entity.type
_entity.pdbx_description
1 polymer ?
#
loop_
_entity_poly.entity_id
_entity_poly.type
_entity_poly.pdbx_seq_one_letter_code
_entity_poly.pdbx_strand_id
1 'polypeptide(L)'
;MCEGLPSAASESNGVAGMASAVSFAELMEVYMMIRRHLPTCLGLAAFVLLLGVGALRAQNVDWGDLFDEGQKPAPKAQPAPAPAVVPAPAAAVPAAKPLTLEDSLRRKPIAKAAPAAAPAAPARRVAKAPAVPAPKRVAAPQPVPQVSEPVTARVAETAAEPVVATAPATAPMAAEREAAAVAEAEPRVAAVAVERAAPLEAPRAKPQPPEQIAKLDFPKAAPAAPADEGDGKSWTLDSNNWQQGEGLLPPTVLKRVKEGQYFYKVSPVDPEKFKQNYSKPFWAASEANDGKYDVDPATCGLKDLKTGKAPEFYFGYPFPRIDAKNDPMAACKMAWNFTAANQMQNGAGATFSLNGIDGSGEFKRIKLWLHAQSFHGRSAGPIANPENLRDESMTQVLEPQDIDGVGGLTKRVNDWTSQDETWFYVPSTRRVRRVNAATRSDPVAGLDIFGDDLNCYAGKVEYYKWKLVGETDILAPVLRPYALPQKQITETRSEVEIPYFRASYETPGSKGAPWLVVENLTLVPRPVWIIEGQADDPYYNFGKVIMYMDKDMYRIYWKLVHNKAGEYFYNAMCAYHWSKSADGSFSAVTPNMVVGVNDKTNRAALGGRYKTQFLESKYEDSYFTLHHLTHMSD
;
A
#
# COMPACT_ATOMS: atom_id res chain seq x y z
N MET A 1 -23.86 -4.36 -74.63
CA MET A 1 -24.47 -4.57 -73.31
C MET A 1 -23.41 -4.29 -72.26
N CYS A 2 -23.36 -3.04 -71.78
CA CYS A 2 -22.65 -2.54 -70.60
C CYS A 2 -22.64 -1.00 -70.69
N GLU A 3 -23.52 -0.35 -69.94
CA GLU A 3 -23.59 1.10 -69.65
C GLU A 3 -23.96 1.17 -68.16
N GLY A 4 -23.51 2.06 -67.28
CA GLY A 4 -22.68 3.28 -67.29
C GLY A 4 -23.01 3.94 -65.92
N LEU A 5 -22.04 4.14 -65.01
CA LEU A 5 -21.32 5.41 -64.71
C LEU A 5 -22.24 6.65 -64.45
N PRO A 6 -21.79 7.71 -63.73
CA PRO A 6 -20.99 7.76 -62.49
C PRO A 6 -21.30 8.97 -61.55
N SER A 7 -20.59 9.00 -60.40
CA SER A 7 -19.95 10.15 -59.71
C SER A 7 -20.45 11.59 -59.91
N ALA A 8 -20.67 12.31 -58.80
CA ALA A 8 -20.19 13.69 -58.63
C ALA A 8 -20.07 14.10 -57.16
N ALA A 9 -18.90 14.61 -56.79
CA ALA A 9 -18.68 15.49 -55.65
C ALA A 9 -18.96 16.95 -56.09
N SER A 10 -19.51 17.79 -55.22
CA SER A 10 -19.33 19.24 -55.30
C SER A 10 -19.49 19.91 -53.94
N GLU A 11 -18.57 20.83 -53.69
CA GLU A 11 -18.42 21.68 -52.52
C GLU A 11 -19.51 22.76 -52.39
N SER A 12 -19.58 23.28 -51.16
CA SER A 12 -19.70 24.71 -50.82
C SER A 12 -21.09 25.33 -50.50
N ASN A 13 -21.03 26.04 -49.37
CA ASN A 13 -21.73 27.27 -48.99
C ASN A 13 -23.19 27.19 -48.54
N GLY A 14 -23.36 27.53 -47.26
CA GLY A 14 -24.62 27.53 -46.55
C GLY A 14 -25.46 28.78 -46.72
N VAL A 15 -26.65 28.72 -46.11
CA VAL A 15 -27.45 29.87 -45.68
C VAL A 15 -28.08 29.50 -44.35
N ALA A 16 -27.92 30.38 -43.37
CA ALA A 16 -28.56 30.34 -42.07
C ALA A 16 -30.03 30.80 -42.17
N GLY A 17 -30.87 30.30 -41.25
CA GLY A 17 -32.00 31.05 -40.73
C GLY A 17 -33.35 30.34 -40.79
N MET A 18 -33.84 29.89 -39.63
CA MET A 18 -35.12 30.35 -39.08
C MET A 18 -35.26 29.82 -37.64
N ALA A 19 -35.01 30.73 -36.68
CA ALA A 19 -35.48 30.58 -35.32
C ALA A 19 -36.91 31.12 -35.28
N SER A 20 -37.88 30.28 -34.93
CA SER A 20 -39.23 30.71 -34.56
C SER A 20 -39.23 31.03 -33.05
N ALA A 21 -39.41 32.30 -32.74
CA ALA A 21 -39.56 32.83 -31.39
C ALA A 21 -40.90 32.38 -30.79
N VAL A 22 -40.84 31.69 -29.65
CA VAL A 22 -41.99 31.44 -28.77
C VAL A 22 -42.30 32.73 -28.02
N SER A 23 -43.57 33.13 -28.02
CA SER A 23 -44.04 34.39 -27.45
C SER A 23 -44.02 34.34 -25.92
N PHE A 24 -43.70 35.48 -25.30
CA PHE A 24 -43.70 35.69 -23.84
C PHE A 24 -45.06 35.37 -23.18
N ALA A 25 -46.15 35.32 -23.96
CA ALA A 25 -47.47 34.92 -23.50
C ALA A 25 -47.60 33.40 -23.22
N GLU A 26 -46.91 32.55 -23.98
CA GLU A 26 -46.97 31.08 -23.82
C GLU A 26 -46.15 30.59 -22.60
N LEU A 27 -45.10 31.32 -22.23
CA LEU A 27 -44.32 31.06 -21.01
C LEU A 27 -45.07 31.44 -19.73
N MET A 28 -46.01 32.39 -19.80
CA MET A 28 -46.82 32.81 -18.64
C MET A 28 -47.97 31.85 -18.32
N GLU A 29 -48.55 31.16 -19.30
CA GLU A 29 -49.58 30.13 -19.02
C GLU A 29 -49.00 28.88 -18.35
N VAL A 30 -47.80 28.44 -18.75
CA VAL A 30 -47.13 27.29 -18.12
C VAL A 30 -46.69 27.62 -16.69
N TYR A 31 -46.24 28.87 -16.44
CA TYR A 31 -45.88 29.34 -15.10
C TYR A 31 -47.10 29.43 -14.16
N MET A 32 -48.26 29.85 -14.65
CA MET A 32 -49.52 29.89 -13.90
C MET A 32 -50.05 28.47 -13.58
N MET A 33 -49.79 27.49 -14.45
CA MET A 33 -50.23 26.10 -14.27
C MET A 33 -49.41 25.35 -13.21
N ILE A 34 -48.11 25.63 -13.09
CA ILE A 34 -47.22 25.04 -12.08
C ILE A 34 -47.49 25.61 -10.67
N ARG A 35 -48.05 26.82 -10.58
CA ARG A 35 -48.29 27.52 -9.30
C ARG A 35 -49.48 26.98 -8.49
N ARG A 36 -50.31 26.10 -9.04
CA ARG A 36 -51.56 25.66 -8.41
C ARG A 36 -51.44 24.43 -7.51
N HIS A 37 -50.27 23.77 -7.45
CA HIS A 37 -50.04 22.61 -6.59
C HIS A 37 -48.74 22.73 -5.76
N LEU A 38 -48.91 23.40 -4.61
CA LEU A 38 -48.16 23.24 -3.35
C LEU A 38 -46.79 23.95 -3.14
N PRO A 39 -46.45 24.27 -1.86
CA PRO A 39 -45.81 25.53 -1.45
C PRO A 39 -44.43 25.40 -0.78
N THR A 40 -43.57 26.41 -1.00
CA THR A 40 -42.46 26.97 -0.15
C THR A 40 -41.68 26.02 0.80
N CYS A 41 -40.35 25.87 0.77
CA CYS A 41 -39.26 26.81 0.48
C CYS A 41 -37.97 26.06 0.05
N LEU A 42 -37.56 26.22 -1.21
CA LEU A 42 -36.15 26.29 -1.62
C LEU A 42 -36.09 26.93 -3.03
N GLY A 43 -36.77 28.07 -3.16
CA GLY A 43 -36.95 28.81 -4.41
C GLY A 43 -36.01 30.01 -4.58
N LEU A 44 -34.89 30.10 -3.85
CA LEU A 44 -34.00 31.27 -3.90
C LEU A 44 -32.59 31.03 -4.49
N ALA A 45 -32.19 29.78 -4.77
CA ALA A 45 -30.88 29.52 -5.37
C ALA A 45 -30.91 29.40 -6.91
N ALA A 46 -32.09 29.15 -7.50
CA ALA A 46 -32.24 28.97 -8.95
C ALA A 46 -32.47 30.28 -9.73
N PHE A 47 -32.60 31.43 -9.05
CA PHE A 47 -32.90 32.72 -9.70
C PHE A 47 -31.67 33.64 -9.88
N VAL A 48 -30.53 33.33 -9.26
CA VAL A 48 -29.29 34.14 -9.37
C VAL A 48 -28.38 33.69 -10.53
N LEU A 49 -28.54 32.46 -11.04
CA LEU A 49 -27.70 31.93 -12.12
C LEU A 49 -28.20 32.23 -13.55
N LEU A 50 -29.41 32.80 -13.70
CA LEU A 50 -30.03 33.08 -15.00
C LEU A 50 -29.99 34.56 -15.44
N LEU A 51 -29.33 35.45 -14.69
CA LEU A 51 -29.23 36.89 -15.01
C LEU A 51 -27.78 37.42 -15.15
N GLY A 52 -26.79 36.54 -15.29
CA GLY A 52 -25.36 36.93 -15.30
C GLY A 52 -24.63 36.88 -16.65
N VAL A 53 -25.28 36.47 -17.74
CA VAL A 53 -24.64 36.43 -19.08
C VAL A 53 -25.66 36.82 -20.15
N GLY A 54 -25.52 38.01 -20.73
CA GLY A 54 -26.14 38.31 -22.02
C GLY A 54 -26.64 39.73 -22.26
N ALA A 55 -25.77 40.73 -22.28
CA ALA A 55 -25.81 41.92 -23.16
C ALA A 55 -24.49 42.69 -22.90
N LEU A 56 -23.58 42.90 -23.85
CA LEU A 56 -23.70 43.67 -25.09
C LEU A 56 -22.65 43.17 -26.10
N ARG A 57 -22.99 43.20 -27.39
CA ARG A 57 -22.03 43.06 -28.50
C ARG A 57 -22.11 44.28 -29.40
N ALA A 58 -20.91 44.75 -29.79
CA ALA A 58 -20.55 45.48 -31.00
C ALA A 58 -20.82 46.99 -31.12
N GLN A 59 -19.73 47.77 -31.12
CA GLN A 59 -19.46 48.82 -32.12
C GLN A 59 -17.97 48.76 -32.53
N ASN A 60 -17.73 48.74 -33.84
CA ASN A 60 -16.41 48.86 -34.50
C ASN A 60 -15.95 50.32 -34.54
N VAL A 61 -14.64 50.58 -34.40
CA VAL A 61 -13.86 51.51 -35.25
C VAL A 61 -12.36 51.10 -35.21
N ASP A 62 -11.76 51.04 -36.39
CA ASP A 62 -10.34 50.83 -36.73
C ASP A 62 -9.62 52.18 -36.90
N TRP A 63 -8.36 52.30 -36.48
CA TRP A 63 -7.32 53.16 -37.08
C TRP A 63 -5.92 52.66 -36.68
N GLY A 64 -5.06 52.50 -37.68
CA GLY A 64 -3.72 51.95 -37.57
C GLY A 64 -2.61 52.90 -37.09
N ASP A 65 -1.42 52.30 -37.09
CA ASP A 65 -0.07 52.86 -37.14
C ASP A 65 0.40 53.83 -36.04
N LEU A 66 1.24 53.31 -35.14
CA LEU A 66 2.39 54.02 -34.59
C LEU A 66 3.56 53.03 -34.36
N PHE A 67 4.44 52.99 -35.36
CA PHE A 67 5.91 52.91 -35.29
C PHE A 67 6.64 51.93 -34.33
N ASP A 68 7.31 51.00 -35.01
CA ASP A 68 8.76 50.72 -35.00
C ASP A 68 9.43 49.74 -34.03
N GLU A 69 10.28 48.95 -34.70
CA GLU A 69 11.41 48.10 -34.32
C GLU A 69 11.91 48.08 -32.86
N GLY A 70 12.19 46.87 -32.36
CA GLY A 70 13.10 46.72 -31.23
C GLY A 70 13.13 45.36 -30.53
N GLN A 71 13.98 44.47 -31.04
CA GLN A 71 14.78 43.46 -30.29
C GLN A 71 14.11 42.56 -29.23
N LYS A 72 14.11 41.25 -29.56
CA LYS A 72 14.06 40.11 -28.63
C LYS A 72 15.09 40.26 -27.49
N PRO A 73 14.73 40.02 -26.21
CA PRO A 73 15.74 39.82 -25.17
C PRO A 73 16.29 38.39 -25.22
N ALA A 74 17.61 38.29 -25.31
CA ALA A 74 18.38 37.05 -25.20
C ALA A 74 18.28 36.44 -23.78
N PRO A 75 18.40 35.10 -23.64
CA PRO A 75 18.45 34.46 -22.33
C PRO A 75 19.77 34.79 -21.62
N LYS A 76 19.67 35.13 -20.32
CA LYS A 76 20.81 35.39 -19.44
C LYS A 76 21.70 34.15 -19.34
N ALA A 77 23.00 34.34 -19.62
CA ALA A 77 24.05 33.36 -19.44
C ALA A 77 24.24 32.98 -17.96
N GLN A 78 24.32 31.67 -17.69
CA GLN A 78 24.82 31.12 -16.43
C GLN A 78 26.35 31.27 -16.38
N PRO A 79 26.96 31.53 -15.20
CA PRO A 79 28.41 31.52 -15.07
C PRO A 79 28.96 30.10 -15.19
N ALA A 80 30.05 29.94 -15.95
CA ALA A 80 30.72 28.67 -16.18
C ALA A 80 31.29 28.06 -14.88
N PRO A 81 31.31 26.71 -14.73
CA PRO A 81 31.96 26.06 -13.60
C PRO A 81 33.49 26.15 -13.71
N ALA A 82 34.14 26.33 -12.56
CA ALA A 82 35.60 26.34 -12.43
C ALA A 82 36.23 25.00 -12.87
N PRO A 83 37.48 24.99 -13.40
CA PRO A 83 38.11 23.77 -13.88
C PRO A 83 38.47 22.80 -12.75
N ALA A 84 38.28 21.51 -13.03
CA ALA A 84 38.60 20.40 -12.14
C ALA A 84 40.11 20.31 -11.85
N VAL A 85 40.44 20.15 -10.57
CA VAL A 85 41.78 19.73 -10.11
C VAL A 85 41.88 18.21 -10.30
N VAL A 86 42.83 17.78 -11.12
CA VAL A 86 43.19 16.37 -11.35
C VAL A 86 44.11 15.89 -10.22
N PRO A 87 43.79 14.81 -9.49
CA PRO A 87 44.81 14.08 -8.74
C PRO A 87 45.53 13.07 -9.66
N ALA A 88 46.85 13.04 -9.56
CA ALA A 88 47.77 12.14 -10.27
C ALA A 88 47.47 10.65 -9.99
N PRO A 89 47.84 9.73 -10.90
CA PRO A 89 47.52 8.31 -10.79
C PRO A 89 48.34 7.63 -9.68
N ALA A 90 47.65 6.94 -8.77
CA ALA A 90 48.29 6.03 -7.81
C ALA A 90 48.66 4.71 -8.51
N ALA A 91 49.88 4.25 -8.23
CA ALA A 91 50.53 3.09 -8.82
C ALA A 91 49.79 1.77 -8.55
N ALA A 92 49.88 0.86 -9.53
CA ALA A 92 49.36 -0.50 -9.47
C ALA A 92 49.99 -1.30 -8.32
N VAL A 93 49.14 -1.96 -7.53
CA VAL A 93 49.52 -3.04 -6.60
C VAL A 93 49.07 -4.36 -7.23
N PRO A 94 49.95 -5.37 -7.35
CA PRO A 94 49.62 -6.60 -8.09
C PRO A 94 48.70 -7.53 -7.28
N ALA A 95 47.83 -8.21 -8.02
CA ALA A 95 46.85 -9.17 -7.54
C ALA A 95 47.49 -10.32 -6.73
N ALA A 96 46.93 -10.60 -5.54
CA ALA A 96 47.21 -11.81 -4.78
C ALA A 96 46.41 -12.99 -5.34
N LYS A 97 47.09 -14.12 -5.58
CA LYS A 97 46.51 -15.40 -6.04
C LYS A 97 45.61 -16.04 -4.97
N PRO A 98 44.61 -16.86 -5.34
CA PRO A 98 43.76 -17.56 -4.39
C PRO A 98 44.53 -18.67 -3.65
N LEU A 99 44.30 -18.79 -2.34
CA LEU A 99 44.84 -19.83 -1.47
C LEU A 99 44.18 -21.18 -1.76
N THR A 100 44.98 -22.23 -1.89
CA THR A 100 44.55 -23.61 -2.12
C THR A 100 44.32 -24.38 -0.82
N LEU A 101 43.45 -25.39 -0.88
CA LEU A 101 42.93 -26.22 0.22
C LEU A 101 43.99 -26.97 1.07
N GLU A 102 45.27 -26.94 0.71
CA GLU A 102 46.35 -27.63 1.43
C GLU A 102 46.98 -26.81 2.57
N ASP A 103 46.75 -25.49 2.64
CA ASP A 103 47.32 -24.63 3.71
C ASP A 103 46.51 -24.63 5.02
N SER A 104 45.32 -25.25 5.02
CA SER A 104 44.43 -25.32 6.20
C SER A 104 44.62 -26.57 7.07
N LEU A 105 45.55 -27.47 6.75
CA LEU A 105 45.65 -28.80 7.38
C LEU A 105 46.92 -29.07 8.22
N ARG A 106 47.64 -28.04 8.66
CA ARG A 106 48.76 -28.21 9.60
C ARG A 106 48.71 -27.25 10.79
N ARG A 107 48.00 -27.67 11.85
CA ARG A 107 48.42 -27.51 13.26
C ARG A 107 47.53 -28.37 14.17
N LYS A 108 48.17 -29.31 14.88
CA LYS A 108 47.59 -30.21 15.90
C LYS A 108 47.68 -29.57 17.32
N PRO A 109 46.97 -30.12 18.33
CA PRO A 109 46.26 -29.36 19.36
C PRO A 109 46.99 -29.27 20.70
N ILE A 110 46.63 -28.29 21.55
CA ILE A 110 46.96 -28.30 22.99
C ILE A 110 45.73 -27.94 23.84
N ALA A 111 45.48 -28.88 24.77
CA ALA A 111 44.63 -29.04 25.95
C ALA A 111 43.79 -27.89 26.58
N LYS A 112 42.67 -28.35 27.18
CA LYS A 112 41.72 -27.68 28.09
C LYS A 112 42.32 -27.28 29.45
N ALA A 113 41.92 -26.11 29.96
CA ALA A 113 41.69 -25.84 31.38
C ALA A 113 40.62 -24.73 31.55
N ALA A 114 39.74 -24.88 32.55
CA ALA A 114 38.61 -23.98 32.87
C ALA A 114 38.97 -22.99 34.02
N PRO A 115 38.03 -22.13 34.48
CA PRO A 115 38.05 -20.68 34.35
C PRO A 115 38.76 -19.94 35.51
N ALA A 116 39.34 -18.77 35.23
CA ALA A 116 39.87 -17.86 36.25
C ALA A 116 39.32 -16.43 36.05
N ALA A 117 39.07 -15.76 37.17
CA ALA A 117 38.35 -14.51 37.35
C ALA A 117 38.96 -13.27 36.64
N ALA A 118 38.09 -12.30 36.38
CA ALA A 118 38.37 -11.01 35.77
C ALA A 118 39.37 -10.14 36.57
N PRO A 119 40.24 -9.35 35.90
CA PRO A 119 40.95 -8.25 36.54
C PRO A 119 40.23 -6.90 36.33
N ALA A 120 40.15 -6.14 37.43
CA ALA A 120 39.59 -4.80 37.52
C ALA A 120 40.43 -3.74 36.77
N ALA A 121 39.74 -2.75 36.20
CA ALA A 121 40.33 -1.59 35.53
C ALA A 121 40.84 -0.52 36.54
N PRO A 122 41.88 0.25 36.22
CA PRO A 122 42.42 1.28 37.12
C PRO A 122 41.59 2.58 37.09
N ALA A 123 41.38 3.15 38.28
CA ALA A 123 40.65 4.40 38.50
C ALA A 123 41.35 5.62 37.89
N ARG A 124 40.62 6.42 37.08
CA ARG A 124 41.06 7.73 36.59
C ARG A 124 40.34 8.86 37.33
N ARG A 125 41.15 9.75 37.92
CA ARG A 125 40.74 10.99 38.59
C ARG A 125 40.02 11.94 37.63
N VAL A 126 38.92 12.51 38.11
CA VAL A 126 38.14 13.56 37.44
C VAL A 126 38.84 14.92 37.64
N ALA A 127 39.15 15.61 36.54
CA ALA A 127 39.57 17.00 36.54
C ALA A 127 38.36 17.92 36.25
N LYS A 128 38.22 19.00 37.03
CA LYS A 128 37.17 20.02 36.96
C LYS A 128 37.34 20.87 35.68
N ALA A 129 36.27 21.01 34.89
CA ALA A 129 36.17 21.99 33.80
C ALA A 129 35.57 23.33 34.30
N PRO A 130 35.90 24.49 33.69
CA PRO A 130 35.46 25.80 34.15
C PRO A 130 34.03 26.15 33.70
N ALA A 131 33.35 26.98 34.49
CA ALA A 131 31.97 27.40 34.29
C ALA A 131 31.81 28.37 33.09
N VAL A 132 30.78 28.14 32.27
CA VAL A 132 30.30 29.03 31.20
C VAL A 132 29.05 29.78 31.71
N PRO A 133 28.92 31.11 31.50
CA PRO A 133 27.85 31.92 32.09
C PRO A 133 26.52 31.79 31.32
N ALA A 134 25.41 31.85 32.07
CA ALA A 134 24.05 31.78 31.55
C ALA A 134 23.65 33.02 30.69
N PRO A 135 22.84 32.85 29.63
CA PRO A 135 22.34 33.98 28.84
C PRO A 135 21.23 34.74 29.56
N LYS A 136 21.27 36.08 29.43
CA LYS A 136 20.33 37.04 30.03
C LYS A 136 18.95 36.96 29.37
N ARG A 137 17.92 36.99 30.24
CA ARG A 137 16.49 37.12 29.93
C ARG A 137 16.22 38.46 29.21
N VAL A 138 15.61 38.41 28.03
CA VAL A 138 15.02 39.59 27.36
C VAL A 138 13.51 39.58 27.61
N ALA A 139 12.98 40.74 27.99
CA ALA A 139 11.61 40.95 28.46
C ALA A 139 10.57 40.81 27.34
N ALA A 140 9.41 40.25 27.70
CA ALA A 140 8.21 40.21 26.87
C ALA A 140 7.50 41.58 26.85
N PRO A 141 6.84 42.00 25.74
CA PRO A 141 5.96 43.16 25.73
C PRO A 141 4.62 42.84 26.41
N GLN A 142 4.10 43.81 27.17
CA GLN A 142 2.84 43.73 27.92
C GLN A 142 1.58 43.78 27.02
N PRO A 143 0.45 43.18 27.45
CA PRO A 143 -0.82 43.22 26.75
C PRO A 143 -1.69 44.45 27.10
N VAL A 144 -2.48 44.90 26.13
CA VAL A 144 -3.51 45.95 26.21
C VAL A 144 -4.80 45.36 26.83
N PRO A 145 -5.59 46.11 27.65
CA PRO A 145 -6.64 45.52 28.48
C PRO A 145 -7.99 45.37 27.76
N GLN A 146 -8.73 44.29 28.09
CA GLN A 146 -10.15 44.18 27.82
C GLN A 146 -10.96 44.25 29.13
N VAL A 147 -12.12 44.91 29.00
CA VAL A 147 -13.01 45.41 30.03
C VAL A 147 -13.83 44.29 30.67
N SER A 148 -13.99 44.40 31.99
CA SER A 148 -14.79 43.60 32.91
C SER A 148 -16.30 43.86 32.81
N GLU A 149 -17.14 42.89 33.21
CA GLU A 149 -18.13 43.01 34.30
C GLU A 149 -18.95 41.70 34.51
N PRO A 150 -19.55 41.49 35.70
CA PRO A 150 -19.64 40.19 36.40
C PRO A 150 -21.08 39.73 36.72
N VAL A 151 -21.28 38.50 37.23
CA VAL A 151 -22.32 38.21 38.25
C VAL A 151 -21.92 37.04 39.18
N THR A 152 -22.13 37.29 40.47
CA THR A 152 -21.94 36.51 41.71
C THR A 152 -23.03 35.46 42.02
N ALA A 153 -22.72 34.42 42.82
CA ALA A 153 -23.12 34.31 44.25
C ALA A 153 -23.36 32.86 44.80
N ARG A 154 -22.66 32.59 45.92
CA ARG A 154 -23.07 32.01 47.23
C ARG A 154 -23.48 30.53 47.40
N VAL A 155 -22.82 29.91 48.39
CA VAL A 155 -23.21 28.74 49.20
C VAL A 155 -23.19 29.15 50.69
N ALA A 156 -24.08 28.61 51.52
CA ALA A 156 -24.05 28.49 52.99
C ALA A 156 -25.39 27.86 53.46
N GLU A 157 -25.56 27.06 54.53
CA GLU A 157 -24.72 26.32 55.49
C GLU A 157 -25.68 25.60 56.51
N THR A 158 -25.21 24.52 57.17
CA THR A 158 -25.58 24.02 58.54
C THR A 158 -27.02 23.53 58.87
N ALA A 159 -27.31 22.61 59.80
CA ALA A 159 -26.62 21.62 60.66
C ALA A 159 -27.72 20.92 61.53
N ALA A 160 -27.51 19.67 62.01
CA ALA A 160 -27.88 19.15 63.36
C ALA A 160 -28.04 17.60 63.43
N GLU A 161 -27.33 16.97 64.37
CA GLU A 161 -27.45 15.57 64.86
C GLU A 161 -28.42 15.50 66.10
N PRO A 162 -28.45 14.47 67.01
CA PRO A 162 -27.94 13.07 67.04
C PRO A 162 -28.94 12.02 67.66
N VAL A 163 -28.52 10.74 67.85
CA VAL A 163 -28.50 9.97 69.14
C VAL A 163 -28.60 8.41 69.01
N VAL A 164 -27.44 7.74 69.25
CA VAL A 164 -27.08 6.66 70.24
C VAL A 164 -27.51 5.16 70.13
N ALA A 165 -26.45 4.31 70.31
CA ALA A 165 -26.31 2.97 70.96
C ALA A 165 -26.73 1.70 70.17
N THR A 166 -25.99 0.57 70.16
CA THR A 166 -24.94 0.00 71.03
C THR A 166 -24.09 -1.04 70.26
N ALA A 167 -22.83 -1.21 70.68
CA ALA A 167 -21.87 -2.30 70.34
C ALA A 167 -21.66 -3.18 71.62
N PRO A 168 -20.81 -4.23 71.73
CA PRO A 168 -19.68 -4.59 70.83
C PRO A 168 -19.30 -6.11 70.68
N ALA A 169 -18.22 -6.30 69.90
CA ALA A 169 -17.10 -7.25 70.07
C ALA A 169 -17.15 -8.64 69.40
N THR A 170 -16.44 -8.81 68.28
CA THR A 170 -15.02 -9.28 68.24
C THR A 170 -14.46 -9.21 66.80
N ALA A 171 -13.15 -8.95 66.70
CA ALA A 171 -12.39 -8.40 65.57
C ALA A 171 -11.49 -9.47 64.87
N PRO A 172 -10.52 -9.13 63.97
CA PRO A 172 -10.60 -8.34 62.72
C PRO A 172 -9.81 -8.97 61.52
N MET A 173 -9.98 -8.40 60.31
CA MET A 173 -8.97 -7.57 59.59
C MET A 173 -8.77 -7.81 58.07
N ALA A 174 -8.88 -6.68 57.34
CA ALA A 174 -8.31 -6.26 56.04
C ALA A 174 -9.04 -6.71 54.73
N ALA A 175 -10.04 -5.98 54.19
CA ALA A 175 -10.08 -4.63 53.56
C ALA A 175 -9.41 -4.57 52.17
N GLU A 176 -10.16 -4.59 51.05
CA GLU A 176 -10.94 -3.51 50.38
C GLU A 176 -10.05 -2.55 49.56
N ARG A 177 -10.17 -2.45 48.23
CA ARG A 177 -11.26 -1.92 47.38
C ARG A 177 -11.77 -0.53 47.79
N GLU A 178 -11.74 0.36 46.79
CA GLU A 178 -12.61 1.52 46.57
C GLU A 178 -12.04 2.90 46.89
N ALA A 179 -11.78 3.67 45.81
CA ALA A 179 -11.95 5.12 45.78
C ALA A 179 -12.08 5.54 44.30
N ALA A 180 -13.33 5.77 43.89
CA ALA A 180 -13.69 6.57 42.73
C ALA A 180 -14.38 7.86 43.22
N ALA A 181 -14.17 8.94 42.47
CA ALA A 181 -14.91 10.21 42.41
C ALA A 181 -14.27 11.48 43.05
N VAL A 182 -14.45 12.59 42.30
CA VAL A 182 -14.15 14.04 42.53
C VAL A 182 -12.72 14.45 42.07
N ALA A 183 -12.43 15.36 41.10
CA ALA A 183 -13.17 16.44 40.41
C ALA A 183 -12.55 16.83 39.02
N GLU A 184 -13.37 17.51 38.17
CA GLU A 184 -13.11 18.26 36.90
C GLU A 184 -12.12 19.46 37.07
N ALA A 185 -11.50 20.14 36.07
CA ALA A 185 -11.98 20.65 34.77
C ALA A 185 -10.85 21.19 33.80
N GLU A 186 -11.12 21.12 32.48
CA GLU A 186 -10.62 21.87 31.26
C GLU A 186 -9.17 21.76 30.70
N PRO A 187 -8.91 22.02 29.38
CA PRO A 187 -9.79 22.20 28.20
C PRO A 187 -9.63 21.10 27.11
N ARG A 188 -10.63 20.96 26.23
CA ARG A 188 -10.65 19.99 25.12
C ARG A 188 -9.74 20.41 23.96
N VAL A 189 -8.75 19.59 23.64
CA VAL A 189 -8.03 19.59 22.35
C VAL A 189 -8.20 18.20 21.73
N ALA A 190 -8.63 18.16 20.47
CA ALA A 190 -9.00 16.97 19.72
C ALA A 190 -7.88 15.92 19.74
N ALA A 191 -8.10 14.83 20.47
CA ALA A 191 -7.28 13.63 20.38
C ALA A 191 -7.60 12.94 19.05
N VAL A 192 -6.56 12.59 18.29
CA VAL A 192 -6.64 11.56 17.25
C VAL A 192 -6.94 10.24 17.96
N ALA A 193 -8.22 10.01 18.20
CA ALA A 193 -8.75 8.74 18.63
C ALA A 193 -8.68 7.80 17.43
N VAL A 194 -7.95 6.70 17.58
CA VAL A 194 -8.38 5.44 16.97
C VAL A 194 -9.67 5.09 17.71
N GLU A 195 -10.77 5.72 17.30
CA GLU A 195 -12.08 5.44 17.83
C GLU A 195 -12.45 4.05 17.33
N ARG A 196 -12.71 3.14 18.28
CA ARG A 196 -13.44 1.90 18.02
C ARG A 196 -14.72 2.31 17.29
N ALA A 197 -14.82 1.98 16.01
CA ALA A 197 -16.14 1.91 15.40
C ALA A 197 -16.97 0.96 16.26
N ALA A 198 -18.02 1.47 16.89
CA ALA A 198 -19.07 0.62 17.41
C ALA A 198 -19.53 -0.28 16.25
N PRO A 199 -19.80 -1.58 16.49
CA PRO A 199 -20.34 -2.42 15.44
C PRO A 199 -21.60 -1.74 14.89
N LEU A 200 -21.59 -1.45 13.58
CA LEU A 200 -22.81 -1.06 12.88
C LEU A 200 -23.80 -2.22 13.09
N GLU A 201 -24.77 -2.04 13.98
CA GLU A 201 -25.97 -2.87 14.01
C GLU A 201 -26.71 -2.64 12.70
N ALA A 202 -26.41 -3.47 11.71
CA ALA A 202 -27.24 -3.59 10.53
C ALA A 202 -28.64 -4.02 10.99
N PRO A 203 -29.74 -3.43 10.46
CA PRO A 203 -31.08 -3.92 10.74
C PRO A 203 -31.13 -5.40 10.36
N ARG A 204 -31.56 -6.27 11.30
CA ARG A 204 -31.72 -7.72 11.11
C ARG A 204 -32.58 -7.99 9.87
N ALA A 205 -31.93 -8.18 8.72
CA ALA A 205 -32.55 -8.76 7.55
C ALA A 205 -32.80 -10.23 7.85
N LYS A 206 -34.00 -10.72 7.50
CA LYS A 206 -34.37 -12.13 7.65
C LYS A 206 -33.34 -13.00 6.93
N PRO A 207 -32.88 -14.11 7.53
CA PRO A 207 -31.88 -14.97 6.91
C PRO A 207 -32.40 -15.49 5.56
N GLN A 208 -31.66 -15.21 4.49
CA GLN A 208 -31.90 -15.84 3.20
C GLN A 208 -31.53 -17.33 3.30
N PRO A 209 -32.27 -18.23 2.62
CA PRO A 209 -32.02 -19.65 2.72
C PRO A 209 -30.61 -20.05 2.22
N PRO A 210 -30.01 -21.13 2.75
CA PRO A 210 -28.60 -21.49 2.56
C PRO A 210 -28.16 -21.77 1.11
N GLU A 211 -29.08 -21.83 0.14
CA GLU A 211 -28.79 -22.23 -1.24
C GLU A 211 -28.13 -21.13 -2.09
N GLN A 212 -28.07 -19.87 -1.64
CA GLN A 212 -27.35 -18.80 -2.36
C GLN A 212 -25.90 -18.59 -1.90
N ILE A 213 -25.43 -19.33 -0.87
CA ILE A 213 -24.11 -19.13 -0.23
C ILE A 213 -23.02 -20.05 -0.83
N ALA A 214 -23.41 -21.01 -1.67
CA ALA A 214 -22.50 -21.93 -2.33
C ALA A 214 -22.74 -21.93 -3.84
N LYS A 215 -22.03 -21.05 -4.57
CA LYS A 215 -21.58 -21.17 -5.97
C LYS A 215 -21.00 -19.82 -6.43
N LEU A 216 -19.74 -19.57 -6.09
CA LEU A 216 -18.89 -19.03 -7.15
C LEU A 216 -18.64 -20.24 -8.06
N ASP A 217 -19.50 -20.43 -9.07
CA ASP A 217 -19.17 -21.31 -10.18
C ASP A 217 -17.97 -20.65 -10.87
N PHE A 218 -16.77 -20.97 -10.38
CA PHE A 218 -15.55 -20.66 -11.10
C PHE A 218 -15.71 -21.34 -12.45
N PRO A 219 -15.71 -20.58 -13.57
CA PRO A 219 -15.87 -21.18 -14.88
C PRO A 219 -14.83 -22.30 -15.02
N LYS A 220 -15.31 -23.48 -15.40
CA LYS A 220 -14.46 -24.60 -15.80
C LYS A 220 -13.50 -24.03 -16.85
N ALA A 221 -12.18 -24.17 -16.61
CA ALA A 221 -11.06 -23.66 -17.40
C ALA A 221 -11.50 -22.75 -18.56
N ALA A 222 -11.28 -21.44 -18.42
CA ALA A 222 -11.45 -20.50 -19.53
C ALA A 222 -10.83 -21.12 -20.80
N PRO A 223 -11.46 -20.95 -21.99
CA PRO A 223 -10.81 -21.35 -23.22
C PRO A 223 -9.40 -20.76 -23.17
N ALA A 224 -8.39 -21.61 -23.37
CA ALA A 224 -7.00 -21.19 -23.34
C ALA A 224 -6.90 -19.89 -24.11
N ALA A 225 -6.31 -18.86 -23.48
CA ALA A 225 -6.00 -17.62 -24.19
C ALA A 225 -5.43 -18.03 -25.55
N PRO A 226 -5.95 -17.50 -26.68
CA PRO A 226 -5.62 -18.00 -28.01
C PRO A 226 -4.11 -18.20 -28.07
N ALA A 227 -3.72 -19.46 -28.28
CA ALA A 227 -2.33 -19.87 -28.42
C ALA A 227 -1.85 -19.38 -29.80
N ASP A 228 -1.77 -18.07 -29.95
CA ASP A 228 -1.02 -17.46 -31.03
C ASP A 228 0.43 -17.35 -30.55
N GLU A 229 1.26 -18.11 -31.23
CA GLU A 229 2.71 -18.09 -31.23
C GLU A 229 3.26 -16.68 -30.99
N GLY A 230 3.91 -16.46 -29.84
CA GLY A 230 5.04 -15.53 -29.63
C GLY A 230 4.88 -14.01 -29.85
N ASP A 231 4.00 -13.54 -30.72
CA ASP A 231 4.02 -12.18 -31.28
C ASP A 231 2.61 -11.56 -31.37
N GLY A 232 1.66 -12.03 -30.56
CA GLY A 232 0.30 -11.50 -30.54
C GLY A 232 0.27 -9.98 -30.32
N LYS A 233 -0.35 -9.26 -31.26
CA LYS A 233 -0.45 -7.80 -31.22
C LYS A 233 -1.18 -7.36 -29.94
N SER A 234 -0.62 -6.39 -29.21
CA SER A 234 -1.31 -5.80 -28.05
C SER A 234 -2.66 -5.23 -28.47
N TRP A 235 -3.66 -5.40 -27.61
CA TRP A 235 -5.04 -4.97 -27.86
C TRP A 235 -5.63 -4.28 -26.62
N THR A 236 -6.81 -3.70 -26.76
CA THR A 236 -7.52 -3.04 -25.67
C THR A 236 -8.78 -3.80 -25.32
N LEU A 237 -8.91 -4.21 -24.08
CA LEU A 237 -10.14 -4.74 -23.50
C LEU A 237 -10.99 -3.57 -23.02
N ASP A 238 -12.20 -3.42 -23.54
CA ASP A 238 -13.16 -2.38 -23.18
C ASP A 238 -14.61 -2.90 -23.28
N SER A 239 -15.59 -1.99 -23.18
CA SER A 239 -17.01 -2.34 -23.22
C SER A 239 -17.50 -2.92 -24.54
N ASN A 240 -16.77 -2.76 -25.65
CA ASN A 240 -17.18 -3.26 -26.97
C ASN A 240 -16.80 -4.73 -27.18
N ASN A 241 -15.79 -5.21 -26.46
CA ASN A 241 -15.26 -6.57 -26.57
C ASN A 241 -15.11 -7.26 -25.20
N TRP A 242 -15.87 -6.81 -24.19
CA TRP A 242 -15.78 -7.28 -22.80
C TRP A 242 -15.89 -8.80 -22.66
N GLN A 243 -16.56 -9.48 -23.60
CA GLN A 243 -16.67 -10.95 -23.64
C GLN A 243 -15.30 -11.63 -23.73
N GLN A 244 -14.29 -10.98 -24.31
CA GLN A 244 -12.91 -11.49 -24.34
C GLN A 244 -12.26 -11.54 -22.96
N GLY A 245 -12.81 -10.83 -21.96
CA GLY A 245 -12.39 -10.89 -20.57
C GLY A 245 -13.16 -11.91 -19.72
N GLU A 246 -14.17 -12.61 -20.27
CA GLU A 246 -14.92 -13.63 -19.54
C GLU A 246 -13.99 -14.77 -19.09
N GLY A 247 -14.06 -15.11 -17.80
CA GLY A 247 -13.17 -16.11 -17.19
C GLY A 247 -11.74 -15.65 -16.95
N LEU A 248 -11.29 -14.54 -17.56
CA LEU A 248 -9.93 -14.01 -17.39
C LEU A 248 -9.84 -12.87 -16.38
N LEU A 249 -10.97 -12.28 -15.98
CA LEU A 249 -11.03 -11.26 -14.93
C LEU A 249 -11.97 -11.72 -13.80
N PRO A 250 -11.73 -11.29 -12.55
CA PRO A 250 -12.72 -11.46 -11.49
C PRO A 250 -14.08 -10.89 -11.93
N PRO A 251 -15.22 -11.54 -11.61
CA PRO A 251 -16.54 -11.12 -12.09
C PRO A 251 -16.88 -9.66 -11.77
N THR A 252 -16.43 -9.17 -10.61
CA THR A 252 -16.65 -7.78 -10.16
C THR A 252 -15.88 -6.77 -11.00
N VAL A 253 -14.69 -7.14 -11.48
CA VAL A 253 -13.86 -6.32 -12.37
C VAL A 253 -14.41 -6.36 -13.80
N LEU A 254 -14.78 -7.55 -14.29
CA LEU A 254 -15.38 -7.72 -15.62
C LEU A 254 -16.68 -6.93 -15.78
N LYS A 255 -17.50 -6.87 -14.72
CA LYS A 255 -18.71 -6.04 -14.68
C LYS A 255 -18.39 -4.58 -15.00
N ARG A 256 -17.32 -4.03 -14.41
CA ARG A 256 -16.91 -2.64 -14.65
C ARG A 256 -16.36 -2.42 -16.06
N VAL A 257 -15.73 -3.43 -16.67
CA VAL A 257 -15.34 -3.38 -18.10
C VAL A 257 -16.60 -3.31 -18.98
N LYS A 258 -17.57 -4.20 -18.76
CA LYS A 258 -18.84 -4.24 -19.49
C LYS A 258 -19.61 -2.91 -19.39
N GLU A 259 -19.57 -2.27 -18.24
CA GLU A 259 -20.20 -0.97 -17.98
C GLU A 259 -19.40 0.23 -18.55
N GLY A 260 -18.26 -0.01 -19.20
CA GLY A 260 -17.40 1.04 -19.76
C GLY A 260 -16.66 1.86 -18.70
N GLN A 261 -16.64 1.40 -17.46
CA GLN A 261 -15.90 2.04 -16.37
C GLN A 261 -14.42 1.68 -16.42
N TYR A 262 -14.09 0.47 -16.89
CA TYR A 262 -12.72 -0.01 -17.04
C TYR A 262 -12.39 -0.32 -18.50
N PHE A 263 -11.14 -0.03 -18.85
CA PHE A 263 -10.51 -0.51 -20.06
C PHE A 263 -9.05 -0.79 -19.78
N TYR A 264 -8.48 -1.77 -20.46
CA TYR A 264 -7.12 -2.23 -20.18
C TYR A 264 -6.37 -2.52 -21.47
N LYS A 265 -5.10 -2.12 -21.52
CA LYS A 265 -4.17 -2.64 -22.52
C LYS A 265 -3.81 -4.08 -22.14
N VAL A 266 -3.98 -4.99 -23.08
CA VAL A 266 -3.59 -6.40 -22.96
C VAL A 266 -2.40 -6.67 -23.89
N SER A 267 -1.36 -7.30 -23.35
CA SER A 267 -0.19 -7.72 -24.11
C SER A 267 0.12 -9.20 -23.85
N PRO A 268 0.10 -10.05 -24.88
CA PRO A 268 0.60 -11.41 -24.78
C PRO A 268 2.08 -11.43 -24.35
N VAL A 269 2.49 -12.50 -23.70
CA VAL A 269 3.88 -12.70 -23.24
C VAL A 269 4.33 -14.12 -23.54
N ASP A 270 5.60 -14.27 -23.90
CA ASP A 270 6.22 -15.59 -23.96
C ASP A 270 6.43 -16.11 -22.52
N PRO A 271 5.87 -17.28 -22.15
CA PRO A 271 5.93 -17.78 -20.77
C PRO A 271 7.36 -17.98 -20.26
N GLU A 272 8.26 -18.49 -21.10
CA GLU A 272 9.65 -18.77 -20.71
C GLU A 272 10.43 -17.47 -20.49
N LYS A 273 10.28 -16.50 -21.39
CA LYS A 273 10.86 -15.16 -21.25
C LYS A 273 10.27 -14.41 -20.06
N PHE A 274 9.00 -14.60 -19.75
CA PHE A 274 8.38 -14.02 -18.55
C PHE A 274 8.95 -14.63 -17.27
N LYS A 275 9.13 -15.95 -17.23
CA LYS A 275 9.79 -16.68 -16.14
C LYS A 275 11.23 -16.23 -15.91
N GLN A 276 11.93 -15.84 -16.98
CA GLN A 276 13.25 -15.24 -16.89
C GLN A 276 13.27 -13.88 -16.18
N ASN A 277 12.14 -13.25 -15.82
CA ASN A 277 12.16 -12.10 -14.93
C ASN A 277 12.84 -12.41 -13.57
N TYR A 278 12.78 -13.65 -13.11
CA TYR A 278 13.62 -14.13 -12.01
C TYR A 278 14.98 -14.65 -12.49
N SER A 279 15.99 -14.42 -11.66
CA SER A 279 17.38 -14.72 -11.99
C SER A 279 17.65 -16.23 -12.06
N LYS A 280 18.65 -16.63 -12.85
CA LYS A 280 19.09 -18.03 -12.92
C LYS A 280 19.50 -18.60 -11.56
N PRO A 281 20.23 -17.86 -10.69
CA PRO A 281 20.50 -18.31 -9.32
C PRO A 281 19.25 -18.63 -8.50
N PHE A 282 18.17 -17.83 -8.63
CA PHE A 282 16.92 -18.09 -7.93
C PHE A 282 16.28 -19.42 -8.37
N TRP A 283 16.23 -19.67 -9.68
CA TRP A 283 15.68 -20.92 -10.22
C TRP A 283 16.53 -22.13 -9.87
N ALA A 284 17.86 -22.01 -9.94
CA ALA A 284 18.76 -23.09 -9.54
C ALA A 284 18.62 -23.45 -8.06
N ALA A 285 18.49 -22.44 -7.18
CA ALA A 285 18.25 -22.66 -5.77
C ALA A 285 16.87 -23.29 -5.51
N SER A 286 15.85 -22.87 -6.27
CA SER A 286 14.49 -23.45 -6.22
C SER A 286 14.51 -24.94 -6.55
N GLU A 287 15.11 -25.35 -7.67
CA GLU A 287 15.23 -26.77 -8.04
C GLU A 287 16.01 -27.56 -6.98
N ALA A 288 17.07 -26.96 -6.43
CA ALA A 288 17.84 -27.59 -5.36
C ALA A 288 17.03 -27.78 -4.07
N ASN A 289 15.91 -27.09 -3.87
CA ASN A 289 15.06 -27.22 -2.69
C ASN A 289 14.03 -28.34 -2.79
N ASP A 290 13.92 -29.01 -3.94
CA ASP A 290 12.98 -30.10 -4.12
C ASP A 290 13.16 -31.18 -3.05
N GLY A 291 12.06 -31.52 -2.38
CA GLY A 291 12.05 -32.49 -1.28
C GLY A 291 12.78 -32.10 0.02
N LYS A 292 13.26 -30.86 0.17
CA LYS A 292 13.92 -30.40 1.43
C LYS A 292 12.95 -29.91 2.49
N TYR A 293 11.83 -29.35 2.06
CA TYR A 293 10.88 -28.68 2.94
C TYR A 293 9.50 -29.32 2.86
N ASP A 294 8.75 -29.12 3.93
CA ASP A 294 7.32 -29.40 4.02
C ASP A 294 6.68 -28.30 4.88
N VAL A 295 5.37 -28.37 5.11
CA VAL A 295 4.69 -27.50 6.07
C VAL A 295 4.27 -28.26 7.31
N ASP A 296 4.13 -27.56 8.42
CA ASP A 296 3.45 -28.07 9.61
C ASP A 296 1.93 -28.14 9.34
N PRO A 297 1.28 -29.31 9.47
CA PRO A 297 -0.14 -29.44 9.13
C PRO A 297 -1.10 -28.60 9.97
N ALA A 298 -0.73 -28.26 11.22
CA ALA A 298 -1.60 -27.53 12.12
C ALA A 298 -1.57 -26.01 11.84
N THR A 299 -0.38 -25.49 11.58
CA THR A 299 -0.11 -24.05 11.47
C THR A 299 0.18 -23.59 10.04
N CYS A 300 0.37 -24.51 9.10
CA CYS A 300 0.97 -24.22 7.80
C CYS A 300 2.36 -23.58 7.87
N GLY A 301 3.09 -23.69 8.99
CA GLY A 301 4.44 -23.15 9.12
C GLY A 301 5.47 -23.90 8.26
N LEU A 302 6.43 -23.20 7.66
CA LEU A 302 7.51 -23.82 6.87
C LEU A 302 8.40 -24.67 7.77
N LYS A 303 8.63 -25.93 7.36
CA LYS A 303 9.34 -26.95 8.13
C LYS A 303 10.46 -27.54 7.28
N ASP A 304 11.68 -27.47 7.79
CA ASP A 304 12.82 -28.20 7.25
C ASP A 304 12.70 -29.68 7.65
N LEU A 305 12.68 -30.58 6.67
CA LEU A 305 12.51 -32.01 6.92
C LEU A 305 13.69 -32.66 7.65
N LYS A 306 14.89 -32.08 7.55
CA LYS A 306 16.08 -32.60 8.23
C LYS A 306 16.06 -32.28 9.72
N THR A 307 15.56 -31.10 10.09
CA THR A 307 15.59 -30.63 11.49
C THR A 307 14.23 -30.76 12.19
N GLY A 308 13.14 -30.86 11.45
CA GLY A 308 11.77 -30.83 11.95
C GLY A 308 11.33 -29.46 12.47
N LYS A 309 12.10 -28.39 12.21
CA LYS A 309 11.87 -27.03 12.72
C LYS A 309 11.74 -26.04 11.56
N ALA A 310 11.43 -24.78 11.88
CA ALA A 310 11.56 -23.69 10.91
C ALA A 310 13.02 -23.64 10.39
N PRO A 311 13.23 -23.44 9.07
CA PRO A 311 14.57 -23.38 8.52
C PRO A 311 15.33 -22.15 9.05
N GLU A 312 16.62 -22.32 9.32
CA GLU A 312 17.52 -21.21 9.70
C GLU A 312 17.77 -20.25 8.53
N PHE A 313 17.77 -20.78 7.30
CA PHE A 313 17.87 -20.02 6.06
C PHE A 313 17.41 -20.87 4.87
N TYR A 314 16.94 -20.20 3.82
CA TYR A 314 16.69 -20.79 2.50
C TYR A 314 16.80 -19.70 1.42
N PHE A 315 17.00 -20.10 0.16
CA PHE A 315 16.92 -19.23 -1.02
C PHE A 315 16.25 -19.98 -2.17
N GLY A 316 15.54 -19.27 -3.06
CA GLY A 316 14.64 -19.87 -4.04
C GLY A 316 13.29 -20.27 -3.44
N TYR A 317 12.43 -20.88 -4.24
CA TYR A 317 11.19 -21.47 -3.76
C TYR A 317 11.47 -22.67 -2.85
N PRO A 318 10.87 -22.72 -1.64
CA PRO A 318 10.90 -23.93 -0.83
C PRO A 318 10.21 -25.12 -1.52
N PHE A 319 9.18 -24.84 -2.33
CA PHE A 319 8.36 -25.86 -2.99
C PHE A 319 8.37 -25.70 -4.52
N PRO A 320 9.46 -26.06 -5.22
CA PRO A 320 9.53 -25.93 -6.68
C PRO A 320 8.51 -26.82 -7.41
N ARG A 321 8.07 -27.91 -6.78
CA ARG A 321 7.08 -28.87 -7.29
C ARG A 321 5.95 -29.01 -6.27
N ILE A 322 4.73 -28.67 -6.68
CA ILE A 322 3.54 -28.79 -5.82
C ILE A 322 2.55 -29.72 -6.54
N ASP A 323 2.17 -30.82 -5.90
CA ASP A 323 1.07 -31.67 -6.36
C ASP A 323 -0.26 -31.04 -5.96
N ALA A 324 -0.72 -30.07 -6.76
CA ALA A 324 -1.95 -29.33 -6.51
C ALA A 324 -3.21 -30.22 -6.41
N LYS A 325 -3.18 -31.42 -7.00
CA LYS A 325 -4.35 -32.31 -7.06
C LYS A 325 -4.48 -33.18 -5.83
N ASN A 326 -3.38 -33.72 -5.32
CA ASN A 326 -3.40 -34.74 -4.27
C ASN A 326 -2.86 -34.25 -2.92
N ASP A 327 -2.14 -33.12 -2.87
CA ASP A 327 -1.58 -32.60 -1.64
C ASP A 327 -2.60 -31.70 -0.90
N PRO A 328 -3.13 -32.11 0.27
CA PRO A 328 -4.06 -31.29 1.04
C PRO A 328 -3.44 -29.99 1.54
N MET A 329 -2.10 -29.91 1.59
CA MET A 329 -1.35 -28.73 2.01
C MET A 329 -0.83 -27.89 0.83
N ALA A 330 -1.26 -28.19 -0.41
CA ALA A 330 -0.80 -27.49 -1.61
C ALA A 330 -0.92 -25.97 -1.52
N ALA A 331 -2.05 -25.47 -1.02
CA ALA A 331 -2.28 -24.02 -0.89
C ALA A 331 -1.35 -23.36 0.14
N CYS A 332 -0.99 -24.07 1.22
CA CYS A 332 0.00 -23.57 2.17
C CYS A 332 1.40 -23.50 1.54
N LYS A 333 1.77 -24.50 0.72
CA LYS A 333 3.03 -24.49 -0.04
C LYS A 333 3.08 -23.35 -1.05
N MET A 334 1.97 -23.06 -1.74
CA MET A 334 1.84 -21.91 -2.64
C MET A 334 2.02 -20.58 -1.91
N ALA A 335 1.38 -20.40 -0.74
CA ALA A 335 1.53 -19.20 0.09
C ALA A 335 2.98 -18.98 0.58
N TRP A 336 3.72 -20.05 0.86
CA TRP A 336 5.14 -19.98 1.18
C TRP A 336 6.02 -19.59 0.01
N ASN A 337 5.73 -20.08 -1.19
CA ASN A 337 6.45 -19.65 -2.39
C ASN A 337 6.17 -18.17 -2.71
N PHE A 338 4.95 -17.66 -2.47
CA PHE A 338 4.68 -16.23 -2.51
C PHE A 338 5.56 -15.44 -1.51
N THR A 339 5.71 -15.94 -0.28
CA THR A 339 6.61 -15.35 0.73
C THR A 339 8.07 -15.34 0.24
N ALA A 340 8.56 -16.47 -0.27
CA ALA A 340 9.90 -16.60 -0.81
C ALA A 340 10.17 -15.64 -1.98
N ALA A 341 9.20 -15.46 -2.88
CA ALA A 341 9.30 -14.51 -3.99
C ALA A 341 9.49 -13.06 -3.51
N ASN A 342 8.90 -12.69 -2.37
CA ASN A 342 9.05 -11.36 -1.81
C ASN A 342 10.44 -11.16 -1.20
N GLN A 343 10.95 -12.20 -0.56
CA GLN A 343 12.19 -12.15 0.22
C GLN A 343 13.46 -12.09 -0.65
N MET A 344 13.39 -12.50 -1.92
CA MET A 344 14.53 -12.49 -2.84
C MET A 344 15.18 -11.11 -3.02
N GLN A 345 14.43 -10.03 -2.78
CA GLN A 345 14.90 -8.66 -2.93
C GLN A 345 15.86 -8.20 -1.82
N ASN A 346 16.10 -9.03 -0.80
CA ASN A 346 16.87 -8.72 0.41
C ASN A 346 16.13 -7.72 1.30
N GLY A 347 16.51 -6.46 1.27
CA GLY A 347 15.75 -5.35 1.79
C GLY A 347 15.38 -4.38 0.67
N ALA A 348 14.42 -3.52 0.93
CA ALA A 348 13.97 -2.52 -0.02
C ALA A 348 13.34 -1.36 0.70
N GLY A 349 13.34 -0.20 0.06
CA GLY A 349 12.64 0.96 0.55
C GLY A 349 11.99 1.76 -0.54
N ALA A 350 10.89 2.43 -0.21
CA ALA A 350 10.19 3.25 -1.16
C ALA A 350 9.38 4.35 -0.50
N THR A 351 9.25 5.49 -1.19
CA THR A 351 8.32 6.57 -0.83
C THR A 351 7.16 6.57 -1.82
N PHE A 352 5.92 6.55 -1.32
CA PHE A 352 4.71 6.50 -2.15
C PHE A 352 3.55 7.26 -1.50
N SER A 353 2.46 7.37 -2.26
CA SER A 353 1.20 7.91 -1.77
C SER A 353 0.11 6.84 -1.71
N LEU A 354 -0.73 6.97 -0.70
CA LEU A 354 -2.05 6.37 -0.61
C LEU A 354 -3.08 7.44 -0.94
N ASN A 355 -4.01 7.15 -1.83
CA ASN A 355 -4.98 8.14 -2.30
C ASN A 355 -6.38 7.54 -2.26
N GLY A 356 -7.25 8.10 -1.43
CA GLY A 356 -8.67 7.76 -1.39
C GLY A 356 -9.42 8.50 -2.49
N ILE A 357 -10.19 7.76 -3.26
CA ILE A 357 -10.90 8.24 -4.46
C ILE A 357 -12.36 7.80 -4.39
N ASP A 358 -13.27 8.71 -4.73
CA ASP A 358 -14.69 8.43 -4.95
C ASP A 358 -15.15 8.95 -6.32
N GLY A 359 -16.47 9.01 -6.55
CA GLY A 359 -17.05 9.51 -7.80
C GLY A 359 -16.71 10.97 -8.13
N SER A 360 -16.31 11.77 -7.14
CA SER A 360 -15.92 13.18 -7.29
C SER A 360 -14.42 13.38 -7.51
N GLY A 361 -13.60 12.35 -7.31
CA GLY A 361 -12.15 12.39 -7.44
C GLY A 361 -11.43 12.05 -6.14
N GLU A 362 -10.23 12.57 -5.95
CA GLU A 362 -9.43 12.34 -4.75
C GLU A 362 -9.97 13.15 -3.56
N PHE A 363 -10.35 12.46 -2.47
CA PHE A 363 -10.82 13.10 -1.23
C PHE A 363 -9.77 13.05 -0.11
N LYS A 364 -8.76 12.17 -0.20
CA LYS A 364 -7.70 12.05 0.80
C LYS A 364 -6.40 11.55 0.19
N ARG A 365 -5.28 12.10 0.64
CA ARG A 365 -3.93 11.68 0.25
C ARG A 365 -3.05 11.55 1.49
N ILE A 366 -2.29 10.46 1.57
CA ILE A 366 -1.27 10.24 2.60
C ILE A 366 0.03 9.89 1.87
N LYS A 367 1.11 10.59 2.15
CA LYS A 367 2.44 10.25 1.64
C LYS A 367 3.25 9.63 2.76
N LEU A 368 3.91 8.52 2.48
CA LEU A 368 4.74 7.83 3.46
C LEU A 368 5.93 7.17 2.77
N TRP A 369 6.93 6.80 3.57
CA TRP A 369 7.91 5.80 3.16
C TRP A 369 7.72 4.50 3.93
N LEU A 370 8.14 3.40 3.28
CA LEU A 370 8.21 2.06 3.86
C LEU A 370 9.54 1.44 3.50
N HIS A 371 10.28 0.99 4.51
CA HIS A 371 11.52 0.23 4.36
C HIS A 371 11.32 -1.15 4.99
N ALA A 372 11.87 -2.18 4.37
CA ALA A 372 11.75 -3.56 4.83
C ALA A 372 13.07 -4.29 4.65
N GLN A 373 13.31 -5.27 5.53
CA GLN A 373 14.45 -6.15 5.50
C GLN A 373 13.97 -7.59 5.72
N SER A 374 14.29 -8.48 4.79
CA SER A 374 14.13 -9.92 4.98
C SER A 374 15.41 -10.51 5.57
N PHE A 375 15.29 -11.57 6.37
CA PHE A 375 16.41 -12.35 6.91
C PHE A 375 16.54 -13.72 6.22
N HIS A 376 15.43 -14.24 5.71
CA HIS A 376 15.34 -15.49 4.94
C HIS A 376 15.08 -15.17 3.48
N GLY A 377 15.25 -16.14 2.57
CA GLY A 377 14.90 -15.99 1.15
C GLY A 377 15.76 -14.96 0.38
N ARG A 378 16.81 -14.42 1.00
CA ARG A 378 17.66 -13.33 0.48
C ARG A 378 18.57 -13.81 -0.65
N SER A 379 18.65 -13.06 -1.74
CA SER A 379 19.62 -13.30 -2.83
C SER A 379 21.06 -12.99 -2.45
N ALA A 380 21.28 -12.05 -1.53
CA ALA A 380 22.60 -11.70 -1.01
C ALA A 380 23.13 -12.70 0.05
N GLY A 381 22.36 -13.77 0.34
CA GLY A 381 22.69 -14.73 1.38
C GLY A 381 22.28 -14.28 2.79
N PRO A 382 22.59 -15.10 3.80
CA PRO A 382 22.20 -14.86 5.20
C PRO A 382 22.95 -13.66 5.80
N ILE A 383 22.29 -12.97 6.72
CA ILE A 383 22.87 -11.93 7.58
C ILE A 383 22.68 -12.31 9.04
N ALA A 384 23.36 -11.60 9.95
CA ALA A 384 23.17 -11.80 11.38
C ALA A 384 21.69 -11.61 11.77
N ASN A 385 21.14 -12.58 12.51
CA ASN A 385 19.73 -12.61 12.89
C ASN A 385 19.56 -13.04 14.36
N PRO A 386 20.05 -12.23 15.32
CA PRO A 386 20.03 -12.61 16.74
C PRO A 386 18.60 -12.69 17.32
N GLU A 387 17.64 -12.00 16.70
CA GLU A 387 16.22 -11.99 17.11
C GLU A 387 15.39 -13.10 16.44
N ASN A 388 16.00 -13.95 15.62
CA ASN A 388 15.32 -15.00 14.85
C ASN A 388 14.09 -14.48 14.07
N LEU A 389 14.28 -13.41 13.30
CA LEU A 389 13.24 -12.79 12.49
C LEU A 389 13.16 -13.41 11.10
N ARG A 390 11.96 -13.41 10.52
CA ARG A 390 11.73 -13.70 9.11
C ARG A 390 11.91 -12.43 8.29
N ASP A 391 11.27 -11.35 8.74
CA ASP A 391 11.24 -10.03 8.13
C ASP A 391 11.05 -8.95 9.20
N GLU A 392 11.51 -7.74 8.92
CA GLU A 392 11.18 -6.53 9.68
C GLU A 392 10.91 -5.36 8.73
N SER A 393 10.10 -4.40 9.18
CA SER A 393 9.77 -3.23 8.37
C SER A 393 9.50 -2.01 9.22
N MET A 394 9.82 -0.84 8.68
CA MET A 394 9.55 0.44 9.27
C MET A 394 8.86 1.37 8.28
N THR A 395 7.94 2.18 8.77
CA THR A 395 7.19 3.16 7.98
C THR A 395 7.14 4.49 8.70
N GLN A 396 7.04 5.58 7.96
CA GLN A 396 6.70 6.89 8.52
C GLN A 396 5.87 7.70 7.53
N VAL A 397 4.83 8.35 8.04
CA VAL A 397 4.03 9.31 7.30
C VAL A 397 4.79 10.64 7.17
N LEU A 398 4.77 11.21 5.97
CA LEU A 398 5.39 12.48 5.62
C LEU A 398 4.35 13.59 5.38
N GLU A 399 3.17 13.22 4.87
CA GLU A 399 2.07 14.15 4.57
C GLU A 399 0.73 13.42 4.79
N PRO A 400 -0.34 14.09 5.24
CA PRO A 400 -0.46 15.51 5.59
C PRO A 400 0.08 15.86 7.00
N GLN A 401 0.18 17.16 7.28
CA GLN A 401 0.82 17.72 8.49
C GLN A 401 0.23 17.23 9.82
N ASP A 402 -1.08 16.94 9.86
CA ASP A 402 -1.78 16.49 11.07
C ASP A 402 -1.39 15.08 11.51
N ILE A 403 -0.83 14.27 10.60
CA ILE A 403 -0.34 12.92 10.88
C ILE A 403 1.11 12.71 10.44
N ASP A 404 1.83 13.79 10.13
CA ASP A 404 3.26 13.78 9.84
C ASP A 404 4.06 13.19 11.01
N GLY A 405 5.04 12.36 10.70
CA GLY A 405 5.90 11.66 11.65
C GLY A 405 5.26 10.43 12.31
N VAL A 406 3.99 10.12 12.07
CA VAL A 406 3.39 8.85 12.56
C VAL A 406 4.19 7.69 11.97
N GLY A 407 4.79 6.90 12.85
CA GLY A 407 5.72 5.83 12.50
C GLY A 407 5.19 4.46 12.86
N GLY A 408 5.59 3.44 12.11
CA GLY A 408 5.28 2.04 12.39
C GLY A 408 6.55 1.19 12.35
N LEU A 409 6.69 0.24 13.27
CA LEU A 409 7.70 -0.81 13.25
C LEU A 409 6.98 -2.16 13.33
N THR A 410 7.33 -3.09 12.45
CA THR A 410 6.86 -4.48 12.51
C THR A 410 8.04 -5.42 12.49
N LYS A 411 8.05 -6.40 13.39
CA LYS A 411 8.99 -7.52 13.43
C LYS A 411 8.21 -8.83 13.32
N ARG A 412 8.55 -9.65 12.33
CA ARG A 412 7.96 -10.98 12.15
C ARG A 412 8.94 -12.03 12.65
N VAL A 413 8.61 -12.69 13.74
CA VAL A 413 9.42 -13.78 14.29
C VAL A 413 9.34 -15.02 13.37
N ASN A 414 10.47 -15.68 13.17
CA ASN A 414 10.57 -16.92 12.42
C ASN A 414 10.16 -18.13 13.28
N ASP A 415 8.87 -18.17 13.59
CA ASP A 415 8.20 -19.30 14.22
C ASP A 415 6.81 -19.47 13.62
N TRP A 416 6.08 -20.50 14.05
CA TRP A 416 4.78 -20.84 13.49
C TRP A 416 3.60 -20.25 14.27
N THR A 417 3.80 -19.91 15.54
CA THR A 417 2.71 -19.62 16.48
C THR A 417 2.67 -18.19 16.98
N SER A 418 3.78 -17.46 16.94
CA SER A 418 3.81 -16.09 17.44
C SER A 418 3.15 -15.14 16.46
N GLN A 419 2.50 -14.13 17.03
CA GLN A 419 2.01 -12.99 16.27
C GLN A 419 3.17 -12.06 15.92
N ASP A 420 3.02 -11.34 14.81
CA ASP A 420 3.89 -10.25 14.41
C ASP A 420 3.90 -9.21 15.54
N GLU A 421 5.08 -8.70 15.87
CA GLU A 421 5.22 -7.65 16.84
C GLU A 421 5.17 -6.31 16.13
N THR A 422 4.13 -5.51 16.40
CA THR A 422 3.94 -4.22 15.73
C THR A 422 3.82 -3.09 16.75
N TRP A 423 4.49 -1.98 16.47
CA TRP A 423 4.44 -0.76 17.27
C TRP A 423 4.15 0.44 16.39
N PHE A 424 3.36 1.37 16.93
CA PHE A 424 3.13 2.68 16.32
C PHE A 424 3.63 3.80 17.23
N TYR A 425 4.38 4.73 16.65
CA TYR A 425 4.80 5.97 17.26
C TYR A 425 3.88 7.11 16.80
N VAL A 426 3.38 7.90 17.76
CA VAL A 426 2.50 9.04 17.49
C VAL A 426 3.18 10.33 17.99
N PRO A 427 3.67 11.21 17.10
CA PRO A 427 4.46 12.39 17.46
C PRO A 427 3.77 13.34 18.43
N SER A 428 2.46 13.57 18.25
CA SER A 428 1.67 14.48 19.10
C SER A 428 1.65 14.06 20.57
N THR A 429 1.82 12.77 20.85
CA THR A 429 1.90 12.22 22.21
C THR A 429 3.31 11.81 22.62
N ARG A 430 4.25 11.77 21.67
CA ARG A 430 5.60 11.19 21.81
C ARG A 430 5.59 9.81 22.48
N ARG A 431 4.61 8.97 22.13
CA ARG A 431 4.45 7.63 22.69
C ARG A 431 4.51 6.58 21.61
N VAL A 432 5.14 5.47 21.96
CA VAL A 432 5.07 4.20 21.23
C VAL A 432 4.01 3.32 21.87
N ARG A 433 3.18 2.68 21.05
CA ARG A 433 2.20 1.68 21.50
C ARG A 433 2.37 0.40 20.69
N ARG A 434 2.43 -0.74 21.38
CA ARG A 434 2.30 -2.05 20.72
C ARG A 434 0.85 -2.23 20.30
N VAL A 435 0.62 -2.76 19.09
CA VAL A 435 -0.70 -3.07 18.56
C VAL A 435 -0.80 -4.54 18.19
N ASN A 436 -2.02 -5.04 18.04
CA ASN A 436 -2.27 -6.41 17.59
C ASN A 436 -1.95 -6.53 16.08
N ALA A 437 -1.30 -7.61 15.66
CA ALA A 437 -1.03 -7.93 14.26
C ALA A 437 -2.30 -7.96 13.38
N ALA A 438 -3.45 -8.32 13.95
CA ALA A 438 -4.75 -8.32 13.27
C ALA A 438 -5.16 -6.94 12.72
N THR A 439 -4.65 -5.85 13.31
CA THR A 439 -4.94 -4.46 12.88
C THR A 439 -4.54 -4.17 11.43
N ARG A 440 -3.71 -5.02 10.81
CA ARG A 440 -3.42 -4.89 9.37
C ARG A 440 -4.65 -5.06 8.48
N SER A 441 -5.71 -5.68 8.99
CA SER A 441 -7.01 -5.80 8.32
C SER A 441 -7.97 -4.65 8.64
N ASP A 442 -7.52 -3.64 9.39
CA ASP A 442 -8.22 -2.37 9.56
C ASP A 442 -7.96 -1.44 8.37
N PRO A 443 -8.96 -0.64 7.94
CA PRO A 443 -8.76 0.40 6.95
C PRO A 443 -7.68 1.40 7.39
N VAL A 444 -6.73 1.71 6.50
CA VAL A 444 -5.65 2.65 6.80
C VAL A 444 -6.21 4.08 6.81
N ALA A 445 -6.31 4.69 7.99
CA ALA A 445 -6.66 6.09 8.18
C ALA A 445 -7.94 6.53 7.41
N GLY A 446 -8.96 5.68 7.34
CA GLY A 446 -10.25 5.96 6.69
C GLY A 446 -10.24 5.81 5.15
N LEU A 447 -9.18 5.25 4.59
CA LEU A 447 -9.10 4.84 3.19
C LEU A 447 -9.63 3.42 3.00
N ASP A 448 -10.16 3.09 1.82
CA ASP A 448 -10.52 1.72 1.43
C ASP A 448 -9.28 0.93 0.97
N ILE A 449 -8.21 0.92 1.79
CA ILE A 449 -7.00 0.11 1.63
C ILE A 449 -6.52 -0.35 3.00
N PHE A 450 -5.94 -1.53 3.07
CA PHE A 450 -5.59 -2.21 4.30
C PHE A 450 -4.08 -2.46 4.37
N GLY A 451 -3.52 -2.53 5.57
CA GLY A 451 -2.11 -2.93 5.75
C GLY A 451 -1.84 -4.34 5.21
N ASP A 452 -2.86 -5.19 5.17
CA ASP A 452 -2.85 -6.51 4.54
C ASP A 452 -2.73 -6.48 3.01
N ASP A 453 -3.07 -5.36 2.36
CA ASP A 453 -2.94 -5.24 0.90
C ASP A 453 -1.54 -4.82 0.47
N LEU A 454 -0.63 -4.54 1.41
CA LEU A 454 0.77 -4.36 1.08
C LEU A 454 1.22 -5.62 0.33
N ASN A 455 1.70 -5.43 -0.89
CA ASN A 455 2.07 -6.51 -1.78
C ASN A 455 0.94 -7.49 -2.16
N CYS A 456 -0.31 -7.04 -2.09
CA CYS A 456 -1.56 -7.80 -2.26
C CYS A 456 -1.91 -8.79 -1.13
N TYR A 457 -0.91 -9.24 -0.37
CA TYR A 457 -1.09 -9.98 0.87
C TYR A 457 0.14 -9.78 1.75
N ALA A 458 -0.05 -9.21 2.94
CA ALA A 458 1.00 -8.98 3.92
C ALA A 458 0.85 -9.85 5.18
N GLY A 459 -0.27 -10.57 5.31
CA GLY A 459 -0.51 -11.50 6.40
C GLY A 459 0.61 -12.52 6.57
N LYS A 460 0.72 -13.07 7.78
CA LYS A 460 1.60 -14.21 8.04
C LYS A 460 0.88 -15.46 7.51
N VAL A 461 1.59 -16.31 6.76
CA VAL A 461 1.00 -17.52 6.13
C VAL A 461 0.27 -18.34 7.18
N GLU A 462 0.84 -18.44 8.37
CA GLU A 462 0.33 -19.23 9.47
C GLU A 462 -0.96 -18.70 10.13
N TYR A 463 -1.38 -17.47 9.84
CA TYR A 463 -2.64 -16.93 10.36
C TYR A 463 -3.87 -17.46 9.66
N TYR A 464 -3.69 -18.07 8.49
CA TYR A 464 -4.76 -18.42 7.58
C TYR A 464 -4.87 -19.93 7.45
N LYS A 465 -6.11 -20.43 7.40
CA LYS A 465 -6.40 -21.72 6.79
C LYS A 465 -6.52 -21.52 5.29
N TRP A 466 -5.75 -22.31 4.56
CA TRP A 466 -5.63 -22.20 3.11
C TRP A 466 -6.33 -23.36 2.42
N LYS A 467 -6.97 -23.08 1.29
CA LYS A 467 -7.59 -24.08 0.44
C LYS A 467 -7.34 -23.73 -1.02
N LEU A 468 -6.95 -24.72 -1.82
CA LEU A 468 -6.97 -24.58 -3.27
C LEU A 468 -8.41 -24.76 -3.76
N VAL A 469 -8.96 -23.75 -4.43
CA VAL A 469 -10.35 -23.78 -4.90
C VAL A 469 -10.49 -23.87 -6.42
N GLY A 470 -9.41 -23.64 -7.16
CA GLY A 470 -9.41 -23.83 -8.60
C GLY A 470 -8.11 -23.42 -9.28
N GLU A 471 -8.12 -23.56 -10.60
CA GLU A 471 -7.06 -23.13 -11.50
C GLU A 471 -7.71 -22.53 -12.74
N THR A 472 -7.15 -21.43 -13.25
CA THR A 472 -7.64 -20.78 -14.47
C THR A 472 -6.53 -19.93 -15.08
N ASP A 473 -6.76 -19.40 -16.28
CA ASP A 473 -6.00 -18.29 -16.82
C ASP A 473 -6.66 -16.98 -16.43
N ILE A 474 -5.85 -15.93 -16.20
CA ILE A 474 -6.32 -14.57 -15.95
C ILE A 474 -5.55 -13.55 -16.78
N LEU A 475 -6.10 -12.34 -16.87
CA LEU A 475 -5.38 -11.14 -17.24
C LEU A 475 -4.73 -10.55 -15.98
N ALA A 476 -3.41 -10.69 -15.88
CA ALA A 476 -2.60 -10.28 -14.75
C ALA A 476 -2.06 -8.84 -14.90
N PRO A 477 -2.40 -7.90 -14.01
CA PRO A 477 -1.82 -6.56 -13.97
C PRO A 477 -0.30 -6.55 -13.73
N VAL A 478 0.42 -5.87 -14.61
CA VAL A 478 1.85 -5.56 -14.50
C VAL A 478 2.11 -4.12 -14.96
N LEU A 479 3.20 -3.53 -14.48
CA LEU A 479 3.69 -2.25 -15.03
C LEU A 479 4.05 -2.43 -16.52
N ARG A 480 4.86 -3.44 -16.76
CA ARG A 480 5.24 -3.92 -18.10
C ARG A 480 5.69 -5.39 -17.99
N PRO A 481 5.65 -6.16 -19.08
CA PRO A 481 5.95 -7.59 -19.03
C PRO A 481 7.35 -7.97 -18.54
N TYR A 482 8.36 -7.13 -18.83
CA TYR A 482 9.76 -7.50 -18.64
C TYR A 482 10.52 -6.52 -17.74
N ALA A 483 11.53 -7.04 -17.07
CA ALA A 483 12.27 -6.34 -16.03
C ALA A 483 12.81 -4.95 -16.44
N LEU A 484 12.82 -4.04 -15.48
CA LEU A 484 13.50 -2.76 -15.52
C LEU A 484 14.99 -2.92 -15.15
N PRO A 485 15.89 -2.08 -15.67
CA PRO A 485 17.28 -2.07 -15.23
C PRO A 485 17.39 -1.52 -13.80
N GLN A 486 18.25 -2.13 -12.99
CA GLN A 486 18.69 -1.57 -11.72
C GLN A 486 19.95 -0.73 -11.92
N LYS A 487 20.03 0.39 -11.20
CA LYS A 487 21.21 1.26 -11.16
C LYS A 487 21.88 1.11 -9.79
N GLN A 488 23.08 0.52 -9.76
CA GLN A 488 23.86 0.42 -8.52
C GLN A 488 24.31 1.83 -8.08
N ILE A 489 24.08 2.16 -6.81
CA ILE A 489 24.44 3.47 -6.22
C ILE A 489 25.60 3.31 -5.22
N THR A 490 25.53 2.31 -4.36
CA THR A 490 26.59 1.95 -3.41
C THR A 490 26.87 0.45 -3.50
N GLU A 491 27.74 -0.12 -2.67
CA GLU A 491 27.93 -1.57 -2.61
C GLU A 491 26.65 -2.31 -2.23
N THR A 492 25.82 -1.71 -1.37
CA THR A 492 24.62 -2.37 -0.83
C THR A 492 23.31 -1.88 -1.45
N ARG A 493 23.32 -0.71 -2.09
CA ARG A 493 22.10 -0.07 -2.62
C ARG A 493 22.05 -0.01 -4.14
N SER A 494 20.89 -0.36 -4.67
CA SER A 494 20.51 -0.15 -6.07
C SER A 494 19.19 0.61 -6.14
N GLU A 495 19.02 1.46 -7.15
CA GLU A 495 17.77 2.16 -7.44
C GLU A 495 17.13 1.61 -8.71
N VAL A 496 15.80 1.73 -8.80
CA VAL A 496 15.04 1.41 -10.02
C VAL A 496 14.19 2.61 -10.38
N GLU A 497 14.29 3.05 -11.63
CA GLU A 497 13.42 4.07 -12.17
C GLU A 497 12.08 3.44 -12.56
N ILE A 498 11.01 3.81 -11.86
CA ILE A 498 9.69 3.22 -12.04
C ILE A 498 8.76 4.26 -12.70
N PRO A 499 8.25 3.99 -13.92
CA PRO A 499 7.17 4.77 -14.51
C PRO A 499 5.95 4.88 -13.58
N TYR A 500 5.42 6.09 -13.44
CA TYR A 500 4.27 6.38 -12.58
C TYR A 500 2.96 5.85 -13.16
N PHE A 501 2.13 5.22 -12.33
CA PHE A 501 0.76 4.85 -12.70
C PHE A 501 -0.18 6.04 -12.59
N ARG A 502 -0.53 6.64 -13.72
CA ARG A 502 -1.52 7.72 -13.75
C ARG A 502 -2.92 7.16 -13.76
N ALA A 503 -3.75 7.63 -12.84
CA ALA A 503 -5.17 7.30 -12.76
C ALA A 503 -6.05 8.33 -13.48
N SER A 504 -7.28 7.94 -13.81
CA SER A 504 -8.21 8.74 -14.59
C SER A 504 -8.50 10.10 -13.95
N TYR A 505 -8.64 10.16 -12.62
CA TYR A 505 -8.87 11.43 -11.91
C TYR A 505 -7.73 12.44 -12.06
N GLU A 506 -6.52 11.99 -12.40
CA GLU A 506 -5.34 12.84 -12.63
C GLU A 506 -5.25 13.34 -14.09
N THR A 507 -6.06 12.78 -15.00
CA THR A 507 -5.98 13.05 -16.43
C THR A 507 -7.25 13.78 -16.88
N PRO A 508 -7.18 15.09 -17.15
CA PRO A 508 -8.34 15.86 -17.62
C PRO A 508 -8.99 15.24 -18.86
N GLY A 509 -10.31 15.04 -18.81
CA GLY A 509 -11.08 14.43 -19.91
C GLY A 509 -10.91 12.91 -20.07
N SER A 510 -10.19 12.25 -19.16
CA SER A 510 -10.10 10.79 -19.14
C SER A 510 -11.47 10.15 -18.87
N LYS A 511 -11.70 9.01 -19.51
CA LYS A 511 -12.93 8.21 -19.37
C LYS A 511 -12.74 7.13 -18.32
N GLY A 512 -13.85 6.56 -17.86
CA GLY A 512 -13.86 5.44 -16.91
C GLY A 512 -13.99 5.88 -15.45
N ALA A 513 -13.88 4.92 -14.54
CA ALA A 513 -13.93 5.21 -13.11
C ALA A 513 -12.77 6.13 -12.69
N PRO A 514 -12.96 7.06 -11.74
CA PRO A 514 -11.89 7.98 -11.32
C PRO A 514 -10.59 7.30 -10.89
N TRP A 515 -10.68 6.10 -10.29
CA TRP A 515 -9.54 5.30 -9.86
C TRP A 515 -8.99 4.32 -10.91
N LEU A 516 -9.55 4.27 -12.13
CA LEU A 516 -8.98 3.47 -13.22
C LEU A 516 -7.58 3.99 -13.53
N VAL A 517 -6.62 3.08 -13.61
CA VAL A 517 -5.26 3.40 -14.03
C VAL A 517 -5.14 3.33 -15.53
N VAL A 518 -4.78 4.47 -16.15
CA VAL A 518 -4.86 4.70 -17.59
C VAL A 518 -3.49 4.78 -18.27
N GLU A 519 -2.41 4.94 -17.50
CA GLU A 519 -1.03 4.92 -17.99
C GLU A 519 -0.18 3.87 -17.27
N ASN A 520 0.76 3.28 -18.01
CA ASN A 520 1.76 2.33 -17.51
C ASN A 520 1.19 1.06 -16.86
N LEU A 521 -0.08 0.74 -17.08
CA LEU A 521 -0.69 -0.54 -16.71
C LEU A 521 -0.90 -1.41 -17.95
N THR A 522 -0.38 -2.62 -17.91
CA THR A 522 -0.59 -3.65 -18.93
C THR A 522 -1.10 -4.91 -18.26
N LEU A 523 -2.13 -5.54 -18.82
CA LEU A 523 -2.53 -6.88 -18.42
C LEU A 523 -1.86 -7.92 -19.31
N VAL A 524 -1.34 -8.98 -18.70
CA VAL A 524 -0.70 -10.09 -19.42
C VAL A 524 -1.44 -11.39 -19.11
N PRO A 525 -1.72 -12.27 -20.09
CA PRO A 525 -2.34 -13.57 -19.81
C PRO A 525 -1.41 -14.44 -18.95
N ARG A 526 -1.89 -14.95 -17.82
CA ARG A 526 -1.11 -15.79 -16.90
C ARG A 526 -1.93 -16.94 -16.33
N PRO A 527 -1.37 -18.15 -16.25
CA PRO A 527 -1.99 -19.24 -15.52
C PRO A 527 -1.87 -19.00 -14.02
N VAL A 528 -2.95 -19.23 -13.28
CA VAL A 528 -3.02 -19.03 -11.82
C VAL A 528 -3.66 -20.20 -11.09
N TRP A 529 -3.29 -20.35 -9.83
CA TRP A 529 -4.11 -21.01 -8.82
C TRP A 529 -5.07 -20.00 -8.21
N ILE A 530 -6.28 -20.44 -7.90
CA ILE A 530 -7.23 -19.69 -7.09
C ILE A 530 -7.16 -20.31 -5.69
N ILE A 531 -6.62 -19.55 -4.74
CA ILE A 531 -6.52 -19.98 -3.34
C ILE A 531 -7.49 -19.18 -2.49
N GLU A 532 -8.15 -19.89 -1.59
CA GLU A 532 -8.97 -19.34 -0.54
C GLU A 532 -8.16 -19.33 0.76
N GLY A 533 -8.25 -18.22 1.48
CA GLY A 533 -7.63 -18.01 2.76
C GLY A 533 -8.64 -17.45 3.76
N GLN A 534 -8.69 -18.04 4.96
CA GLN A 534 -9.51 -17.53 6.06
C GLN A 534 -8.67 -17.43 7.32
N ALA A 535 -8.62 -16.23 7.93
CA ALA A 535 -7.87 -16.01 9.16
C ALA A 535 -8.51 -16.74 10.35
N ASP A 536 -7.70 -17.45 11.13
CA ASP A 536 -8.11 -18.07 12.40
C ASP A 536 -8.24 -17.04 13.54
N ASP A 537 -7.63 -15.85 13.38
CA ASP A 537 -7.69 -14.78 14.37
C ASP A 537 -9.09 -14.12 14.37
N PRO A 538 -9.83 -14.16 15.50
CA PRO A 538 -11.15 -13.54 15.61
C PRO A 538 -11.11 -12.01 15.47
N TYR A 539 -9.97 -11.37 15.72
CA TYR A 539 -9.78 -9.93 15.57
C TYR A 539 -9.41 -9.50 14.13
N TYR A 540 -9.12 -10.46 13.24
CA TYR A 540 -8.92 -10.15 11.82
C TYR A 540 -10.26 -9.76 11.20
N ASN A 541 -10.40 -8.57 10.62
CA ASN A 541 -11.70 -8.12 10.08
C ASN A 541 -12.14 -8.86 8.82
N PHE A 542 -11.18 -9.37 8.05
CA PHE A 542 -11.49 -10.14 6.86
C PHE A 542 -12.08 -11.50 7.25
N GLY A 543 -13.14 -11.89 6.55
CA GLY A 543 -13.62 -13.26 6.51
C GLY A 543 -12.82 -14.04 5.48
N LYS A 544 -13.54 -14.62 4.52
CA LYS A 544 -12.94 -15.35 3.40
C LYS A 544 -12.23 -14.38 2.43
N VAL A 545 -11.00 -14.71 2.06
CA VAL A 545 -10.23 -14.00 1.03
C VAL A 545 -9.91 -14.95 -0.11
N ILE A 546 -10.21 -14.57 -1.35
CA ILE A 546 -9.86 -15.32 -2.56
C ILE A 546 -8.71 -14.60 -3.25
N MET A 547 -7.65 -15.32 -3.60
CA MET A 547 -6.45 -14.78 -4.21
C MET A 547 -6.11 -15.55 -5.49
N TYR A 548 -5.83 -14.82 -6.57
CA TYR A 548 -5.43 -15.37 -7.87
C TYR A 548 -3.91 -15.30 -7.98
N MET A 549 -3.25 -16.44 -7.75
CA MET A 549 -1.81 -16.56 -7.59
C MET A 549 -1.14 -17.17 -8.82
N ASP A 550 -0.17 -16.48 -9.41
CA ASP A 550 0.61 -16.92 -10.59
C ASP A 550 1.30 -18.27 -10.38
N LYS A 551 1.23 -19.15 -11.39
CA LYS A 551 1.84 -20.48 -11.32
C LYS A 551 3.37 -20.51 -11.41
N ASP A 552 3.97 -19.52 -12.05
CA ASP A 552 5.42 -19.44 -12.21
C ASP A 552 6.01 -18.45 -11.22
N MET A 553 5.43 -17.25 -11.14
CA MET A 553 5.99 -16.12 -10.42
C MET A 553 5.49 -16.01 -8.97
N TYR A 554 4.48 -16.80 -8.59
CA TYR A 554 3.84 -16.76 -7.26
C TYR A 554 3.50 -15.33 -6.83
N ARG A 555 2.92 -14.56 -7.75
CA ARG A 555 2.37 -13.22 -7.49
C ARG A 555 0.86 -13.28 -7.37
N ILE A 556 0.29 -12.50 -6.46
CA ILE A 556 -1.17 -12.40 -6.32
C ILE A 556 -1.63 -11.17 -7.09
N TYR A 557 -2.34 -11.37 -8.18
CA TYR A 557 -2.74 -10.26 -9.06
C TYR A 557 -4.10 -9.67 -8.72
N TRP A 558 -5.00 -10.53 -8.26
CA TRP A 558 -6.35 -10.17 -7.85
C TRP A 558 -6.64 -10.77 -6.48
N LYS A 559 -7.27 -9.96 -5.63
CA LYS A 559 -7.73 -10.36 -4.30
C LYS A 559 -9.20 -9.98 -4.16
N LEU A 560 -10.04 -10.90 -3.69
CA LEU A 560 -11.44 -10.64 -3.38
C LEU A 560 -11.66 -10.91 -1.89
N VAL A 561 -12.22 -9.93 -1.17
CA VAL A 561 -12.37 -9.98 0.28
C VAL A 561 -13.84 -9.99 0.65
N HIS A 562 -14.17 -10.88 1.57
CA HIS A 562 -15.50 -11.03 2.15
C HIS A 562 -15.47 -10.64 3.62
N ASN A 563 -16.60 -10.20 4.14
CA ASN A 563 -16.76 -9.98 5.58
C ASN A 563 -16.89 -11.32 6.33
N LYS A 564 -16.91 -11.28 7.67
CA LYS A 564 -17.09 -12.47 8.51
C LYS A 564 -18.42 -13.21 8.28
N ALA A 565 -19.44 -12.53 7.73
CA ALA A 565 -20.71 -13.15 7.34
C ALA A 565 -20.65 -13.86 5.98
N GLY A 566 -19.50 -13.81 5.28
CA GLY A 566 -19.30 -14.45 3.98
C GLY A 566 -19.71 -13.58 2.79
N GLU A 567 -20.14 -12.34 3.01
CA GLU A 567 -20.55 -11.43 1.94
C GLU A 567 -19.33 -10.72 1.33
N TYR A 568 -19.26 -10.73 0.00
CA TYR A 568 -18.26 -9.94 -0.73
C TYR A 568 -18.45 -8.43 -0.48
N PHE A 569 -17.34 -7.69 -0.33
CA PHE A 569 -17.40 -6.23 -0.26
C PHE A 569 -16.25 -5.49 -0.96
N TYR A 570 -15.10 -6.12 -1.14
CA TYR A 570 -13.88 -5.44 -1.57
C TYR A 570 -13.06 -6.30 -2.53
N ASN A 571 -12.41 -5.65 -3.51
CA ASN A 571 -11.37 -6.27 -4.32
C ASN A 571 -10.10 -5.42 -4.35
N ALA A 572 -8.95 -6.07 -4.52
CA ALA A 572 -7.69 -5.40 -4.82
C ALA A 572 -7.12 -5.89 -6.15
N MET A 573 -6.75 -4.94 -7.02
CA MET A 573 -5.94 -5.15 -8.21
C MET A 573 -4.49 -4.80 -7.90
N CYS A 574 -3.56 -5.74 -8.07
CA CYS A 574 -2.17 -5.55 -7.69
C CYS A 574 -1.24 -5.71 -8.89
N ALA A 575 -0.55 -4.63 -9.27
CA ALA A 575 0.46 -4.70 -10.32
C ALA A 575 1.87 -4.81 -9.75
N TYR A 576 2.69 -5.54 -10.50
CA TYR A 576 4.09 -5.79 -10.21
C TYR A 576 4.98 -5.32 -11.35
N HIS A 577 6.24 -5.11 -11.00
CA HIS A 577 7.34 -4.96 -11.92
C HIS A 577 8.47 -5.83 -11.40
N TRP A 578 9.29 -6.23 -12.36
CA TRP A 578 10.55 -6.89 -12.07
C TRP A 578 11.68 -5.93 -12.35
N SER A 579 12.78 -6.09 -11.65
CA SER A 579 14.02 -5.36 -11.93
C SER A 579 15.19 -6.32 -11.91
N LYS A 580 16.25 -6.01 -12.65
CA LYS A 580 17.46 -6.83 -12.75
C LYS A 580 18.73 -6.00 -12.67
N SER A 581 19.74 -6.56 -12.02
CA SER A 581 21.12 -6.07 -12.09
C SER A 581 21.66 -6.17 -13.51
N ALA A 582 22.70 -5.38 -13.82
CA ALA A 582 23.30 -5.34 -15.16
C ALA A 582 23.87 -6.69 -15.62
N ASP A 583 24.38 -7.51 -14.69
CA ASP A 583 24.90 -8.86 -14.94
C ASP A 583 23.79 -9.94 -14.91
N GLY A 584 22.55 -9.58 -14.55
CA GLY A 584 21.41 -10.48 -14.43
C GLY A 584 21.51 -11.51 -13.29
N SER A 585 22.50 -11.39 -12.39
CA SER A 585 22.68 -12.29 -11.25
C SER A 585 21.63 -12.05 -10.17
N PHE A 586 21.18 -10.80 -10.03
CA PHE A 586 20.16 -10.37 -9.09
C PHE A 586 18.91 -9.90 -9.83
N SER A 587 17.75 -10.33 -9.31
CA SER A 587 16.44 -9.85 -9.74
C SER A 587 15.57 -9.61 -8.52
N ALA A 588 14.68 -8.63 -8.60
CA ALA A 588 13.66 -8.39 -7.59
C ALA A 588 12.29 -8.27 -8.25
N VAL A 589 11.25 -8.62 -7.50
CA VAL A 589 9.86 -8.24 -7.79
C VAL A 589 9.39 -7.27 -6.74
N THR A 590 8.75 -6.19 -7.17
CA THR A 590 8.27 -5.15 -6.25
C THR A 590 6.80 -4.84 -6.57
N PRO A 591 5.92 -4.74 -5.55
CA PRO A 591 4.55 -4.28 -5.74
C PRO A 591 4.51 -2.77 -6.01
N ASN A 592 4.13 -2.36 -7.21
CA ASN A 592 4.14 -0.94 -7.63
C ASN A 592 2.77 -0.31 -7.72
N MET A 593 1.72 -1.08 -7.48
CA MET A 593 0.38 -0.54 -7.47
C MET A 593 -0.54 -1.51 -6.76
N VAL A 594 -1.40 -0.95 -5.92
CA VAL A 594 -2.59 -1.62 -5.42
C VAL A 594 -3.76 -0.69 -5.65
N VAL A 595 -4.81 -1.17 -6.30
CA VAL A 595 -6.10 -0.48 -6.40
C VAL A 595 -7.10 -1.27 -5.58
N GLY A 596 -7.32 -0.82 -4.34
CA GLY A 596 -8.37 -1.33 -3.49
C GLY A 596 -9.70 -0.70 -3.85
N VAL A 597 -10.74 -1.48 -4.09
CA VAL A 597 -12.09 -0.99 -4.43
C VAL A 597 -13.08 -1.63 -3.48
N ASN A 598 -13.75 -0.79 -2.70
CA ASN A 598 -14.91 -1.18 -1.92
C ASN A 598 -16.15 -1.02 -2.80
N ASP A 599 -16.64 -2.12 -3.35
CA ASP A 599 -17.77 -2.10 -4.28
C ASP A 599 -19.10 -1.77 -3.58
N LYS A 600 -19.19 -1.96 -2.26
CA LYS A 600 -20.40 -1.59 -1.49
C LYS A 600 -20.54 -0.07 -1.35
N THR A 601 -19.43 0.64 -1.20
CA THR A 601 -19.41 2.11 -1.06
C THR A 601 -19.08 2.82 -2.37
N ASN A 602 -18.68 2.08 -3.41
CA ASN A 602 -18.17 2.58 -4.67
C ASN A 602 -17.03 3.61 -4.48
N ARG A 603 -16.15 3.31 -3.53
CA ARG A 603 -14.93 4.06 -3.24
C ARG A 603 -13.72 3.18 -3.50
N ALA A 604 -12.61 3.82 -3.79
CA ALA A 604 -11.34 3.14 -4.00
C ALA A 604 -10.22 3.83 -3.24
N ALA A 605 -9.12 3.10 -3.08
CA ALA A 605 -7.86 3.65 -2.66
C ALA A 605 -6.72 3.11 -3.53
N LEU A 606 -5.87 4.01 -4.00
CA LEU A 606 -4.66 3.69 -4.74
C LEU A 606 -3.47 3.69 -3.79
N GLY A 607 -2.63 2.66 -3.85
CA GLY A 607 -1.33 2.58 -3.17
C GLY A 607 -0.23 2.16 -4.14
N GLY A 608 1.04 2.25 -3.69
CA GLY A 608 2.20 1.78 -4.47
C GLY A 608 2.71 2.75 -5.55
N ARG A 609 2.07 3.90 -5.76
CA ARG A 609 2.49 4.91 -6.74
C ARG A 609 3.74 5.65 -6.27
N TYR A 610 4.90 5.06 -6.53
CA TYR A 610 6.19 5.47 -6.01
C TYR A 610 6.68 6.82 -6.55
N LYS A 611 7.30 7.60 -5.67
CA LYS A 611 8.20 8.70 -6.04
C LYS A 611 9.66 8.25 -6.11
N THR A 612 10.05 7.33 -5.23
CA THR A 612 11.38 6.72 -5.18
C THR A 612 11.26 5.27 -4.72
N GLN A 613 12.13 4.41 -5.22
CA GLN A 613 12.26 3.01 -4.80
C GLN A 613 13.72 2.57 -4.91
N PHE A 614 14.17 1.81 -3.92
CA PHE A 614 15.50 1.24 -3.87
C PHE A 614 15.47 -0.17 -3.31
N LEU A 615 16.51 -0.93 -3.66
CA LEU A 615 16.84 -2.24 -3.12
C LEU A 615 18.07 -2.06 -2.23
N GLU A 616 18.08 -2.73 -1.10
CA GLU A 616 19.11 -2.62 -0.07
C GLU A 616 19.52 -4.02 0.36
N SER A 617 20.75 -4.42 0.06
CA SER A 617 21.26 -5.71 0.51
C SER A 617 21.56 -5.71 2.00
N LYS A 618 21.80 -4.56 2.64
CA LYS A 618 22.03 -4.50 4.09
C LYS A 618 21.68 -3.14 4.66
N TYR A 619 20.78 -3.11 5.65
CA TYR A 619 20.58 -1.94 6.49
C TYR A 619 21.57 -1.91 7.66
N GLU A 620 21.77 -0.74 8.25
CA GLU A 620 22.46 -0.59 9.53
C GLU A 620 21.72 -1.36 10.64
N ASP A 621 22.46 -2.01 11.54
CA ASP A 621 21.87 -2.86 12.58
C ASP A 621 20.92 -2.09 13.53
N SER A 622 21.13 -0.78 13.68
CA SER A 622 20.29 0.09 14.51
C SER A 622 19.03 0.60 13.80
N TYR A 623 18.85 0.32 12.51
CA TYR A 623 17.82 0.93 11.66
C TYR A 623 16.40 0.51 12.09
N PHE A 624 16.16 -0.79 12.28
CA PHE A 624 14.85 -1.34 12.62
C PHE A 624 14.62 -1.49 14.13
N THR A 625 14.90 -0.41 14.87
CA THR A 625 14.80 -0.41 16.34
C THR A 625 13.69 0.52 16.83
N LEU A 626 13.15 0.24 18.02
CA LEU A 626 12.26 1.17 18.72
C LEU A 626 12.94 2.51 18.98
N HIS A 627 14.26 2.50 19.22
CA HIS A 627 15.04 3.73 19.35
C HIS A 627 14.99 4.53 18.05
N HIS A 628 15.29 3.93 16.90
CA HIS A 628 15.22 4.66 15.63
C HIS A 628 13.80 5.19 15.38
N LEU A 629 12.76 4.35 15.58
CA LEU A 629 11.35 4.72 15.43
C LEU A 629 10.96 6.00 16.19
N THR A 630 11.46 6.20 17.42
CA THR A 630 11.12 7.38 18.22
C THR A 630 11.94 8.63 17.91
N HIS A 631 13.03 8.50 17.14
CA HIS A 631 13.95 9.60 16.81
C HIS A 631 13.96 9.93 15.30
N MET A 632 13.03 9.37 14.51
CA MET A 632 12.96 9.64 13.06
C MET A 632 12.53 11.07 12.72
N SER A 633 11.99 11.80 13.69
CA SER A 633 11.48 13.17 13.54
C SER A 633 12.32 14.18 14.32
N ASP A 634 13.46 13.76 14.86
CA ASP A 634 14.35 14.61 15.67
C ASP A 634 15.19 15.59 14.84
#